data_AF-A0A933BMH2-F1
#
_entry.id   AF-A0A933BMH2-F1
#
_cell.length_a   1.000
_cell.length_b   1.000
_cell.length_c   1.000
_cell.angle_alpha   90.00
_cell.angle_beta   90.00
_cell.angle_gamma   90.00
#
_symmetry.space_group_name_H-M   'P 1'
#
loop_
_entity.id
_entity.type
_entity.pdbx_description
1 polymer ?
#
loop_
_entity_poly.entity_id
_entity_poly.type
_entity_poly.pdbx_seq_one_letter_code
_entity_poly.pdbx_strand_id
1 'polypeptide(L)'
;MENDYSHLEGMVHDVTNLDTARMTLRWALERLAVLDRKNRDLEEDLRRSRESQAGAEKGARDMEARISAQAQASSGRETFYRKLEEMVAALSEGKVDLAGIAKREADLDQARQKTVEEYRSKLEELERSHREMMSYWADKFRQIQSYEPRKLSEALVQYDEFRRHLEQVYQERFAKLEKSVHEKEEALLQREREMEANAARTLDEARRLGERQRTAEWERQQLQEQRERLEACLKAAEARVEEQERLLVAADRTRWEELSAQLAQSQHAQAQRRQELETLREENQAALERRTREIEAQFADRGESLRGEYESRLAAQKAEGERIAQRMREEFEVGEKALLEEISRRDAAQNVAQEESRALRESADQRIAALKAEFAQVRESLEKRHQEEIEREKHLLRQELDRQNAALEALGKELKVSQDRLAQNHLLRAKDAQAVRAELTAEFRQVLEEHDREGAKRLETARKDWAAEREGLLEERQFRDAQIESARGDVAQLRQAMDAQRQALELDFAGRREALEEEQRGALQRETSRLRLEMDAKDAVIEDIRKRLSSAQEEAVRGAAQAQEALEAQRTRMTADFQRVLRDRSSEEATRLEAFREDWDAQRRQLEVEKDGLRQELSGRLERFRTALEEEYRNRAQVIESQAVESRKRSELQWEADRESLRQELSAREAQLQAMRQELLALDLETNTRESSAGAKYRESLARQQEQGLQVFNRASDEQRQAYEAQLRQKDDALRKLEQSLKSMGESLAQGLLERQALQELLRTQLTEEFQSALKLRAQEEVSRLRAATDRWESERAQWTQLLSNKEAELEQLRARAQSELHAMKAVWTREREEIVEKFEEEYRRKQSTLLEACEQYRQELEARERALEGREKKHG
;
A
#
# COMPACT_ATOMS: atom_id res chain seq x y z
N MET A 1 68.57 5.49 4.67
CA MET A 1 68.15 4.46 3.71
C MET A 1 68.77 3.11 4.05
N GLU A 2 70.10 2.94 4.14
CA GLU A 2 70.73 1.62 4.42
C GLU A 2 70.31 0.94 5.73
N ASN A 3 70.13 1.67 6.84
CA ASN A 3 69.73 1.05 8.12
C ASN A 3 68.30 0.47 8.12
N ASP A 4 67.37 1.05 7.35
CA ASP A 4 65.96 0.62 7.34
C ASP A 4 65.77 -0.67 6.52
N TYR A 5 66.60 -0.90 5.49
CA TYR A 5 66.58 -2.13 4.72
C TYR A 5 67.17 -3.32 5.51
N SER A 6 68.21 -3.09 6.33
CA SER A 6 68.79 -4.16 7.16
C SER A 6 67.81 -4.68 8.24
N HIS A 7 66.93 -3.83 8.75
CA HIS A 7 65.92 -4.20 9.75
C HIS A 7 64.78 -5.04 9.12
N LEU A 8 64.47 -4.82 7.84
CA LEU A 8 63.51 -5.64 7.09
C LEU A 8 64.08 -7.03 6.79
N GLU A 9 65.36 -7.12 6.44
CA GLU A 9 66.03 -8.42 6.23
C GLU A 9 66.10 -9.25 7.52
N GLY A 10 66.39 -8.61 8.68
CA GLY A 10 66.36 -9.28 9.98
C GLY A 10 64.97 -9.84 10.35
N MET A 11 63.91 -9.05 10.14
CA MET A 11 62.54 -9.50 10.44
C MET A 11 62.05 -10.61 9.51
N VAL A 12 62.56 -10.72 8.28
CA VAL A 12 62.23 -11.81 7.35
C VAL A 12 62.93 -13.12 7.75
N HIS A 13 64.11 -13.05 8.36
CA HIS A 13 64.83 -14.23 8.85
C HIS A 13 64.25 -14.83 10.14
N ASP A 14 63.53 -14.05 10.95
CA ASP A 14 62.94 -14.53 12.22
C ASP A 14 61.53 -15.13 12.08
N VAL A 15 61.00 -15.24 10.86
CA VAL A 15 59.66 -15.78 10.61
C VAL A 15 59.68 -17.31 10.55
N THR A 16 59.22 -17.95 11.63
CA THR A 16 59.10 -19.43 11.71
C THR A 16 57.66 -19.96 11.58
N ASN A 17 56.65 -19.08 11.51
CA ASN A 17 55.23 -19.43 11.37
C ASN A 17 54.54 -18.60 10.27
N LEU A 18 53.59 -19.22 9.56
CA LEU A 18 52.92 -18.69 8.37
C LEU A 18 52.05 -17.46 8.67
N ASP A 19 51.47 -17.39 9.87
CA ASP A 19 50.72 -16.21 10.32
C ASP A 19 51.65 -15.03 10.64
N THR A 20 52.81 -15.31 11.23
CA THR A 20 53.88 -14.31 11.42
C THR A 20 54.40 -13.83 10.06
N ALA A 21 54.54 -14.72 9.07
CA ALA A 21 54.95 -14.35 7.71
C ALA A 21 53.99 -13.38 7.04
N ARG A 22 52.68 -13.61 7.20
CA ARG A 22 51.64 -12.74 6.65
C ARG A 22 51.61 -11.38 7.33
N MET A 23 51.74 -11.30 8.66
CA MET A 23 51.83 -10.01 9.35
C MET A 23 53.11 -9.26 8.98
N THR A 24 54.25 -9.95 8.91
CA THR A 24 55.53 -9.31 8.52
C THR A 24 55.48 -8.82 7.07
N LEU A 25 54.87 -9.58 6.14
CA LEU A 25 54.66 -9.13 4.76
C LEU A 25 53.72 -7.93 4.68
N ARG A 26 52.62 -7.94 5.44
CA ARG A 26 51.69 -6.80 5.46
C ARG A 26 52.35 -5.55 6.01
N TRP A 27 53.11 -5.69 7.10
CA TRP A 27 53.88 -4.59 7.67
C TRP A 27 54.96 -4.08 6.71
N ALA A 28 55.69 -4.99 6.03
CA ALA A 28 56.68 -4.62 5.02
C ALA A 28 56.05 -3.90 3.83
N LEU A 29 54.88 -4.33 3.36
CA LEU A 29 54.14 -3.67 2.28
C LEU A 29 53.59 -2.30 2.70
N GLU A 30 53.06 -2.17 3.92
CA GLU A 30 52.64 -0.89 4.48
C GLU A 30 53.83 0.06 4.66
N ARG A 31 55.00 -0.45 5.08
CA ARG A 31 56.24 0.32 5.19
C ARG A 31 56.78 0.74 3.83
N LEU A 32 56.74 -0.13 2.82
CA LEU A 32 57.09 0.20 1.43
C LEU A 32 56.15 1.26 0.86
N ALA A 33 54.84 1.16 1.10
CA ALA A 33 53.89 2.18 0.67
C ALA A 33 54.13 3.55 1.32
N VAL A 34 54.57 3.57 2.59
CA VAL A 34 54.99 4.80 3.28
C VAL A 34 56.29 5.36 2.68
N LEU A 35 57.26 4.50 2.34
CA LEU A 35 58.49 4.92 1.69
C LEU A 35 58.24 5.44 0.27
N ASP A 36 57.34 4.83 -0.49
CA ASP A 36 56.95 5.30 -1.83
C ASP A 36 56.28 6.67 -1.78
N ARG A 37 55.43 6.91 -0.79
CA ARG A 37 54.84 8.25 -0.56
C ARG A 37 55.93 9.26 -0.24
N LYS A 38 56.84 8.94 0.67
CA LYS A 38 57.98 9.83 1.00
C LYS A 38 58.89 10.10 -0.18
N ASN A 39 59.12 9.11 -1.05
CA ASN A 39 59.90 9.30 -2.27
C ASN A 39 59.19 10.26 -3.25
N ARG A 40 57.87 10.15 -3.42
CA ARG A 40 57.10 11.10 -4.24
C ARG A 40 57.12 12.50 -3.66
N ASP A 41 56.96 12.63 -2.35
CA ASP A 41 57.02 13.94 -1.67
C ASP A 41 58.41 14.58 -1.84
N LEU A 42 59.49 13.78 -1.73
CA LEU A 42 60.86 14.24 -1.96
C LEU A 42 61.13 14.61 -3.43
N GLU A 43 60.54 13.90 -4.39
CA GLU A 43 60.62 14.25 -5.81
C GLU A 43 59.90 15.56 -6.11
N GLU A 44 58.73 15.79 -5.51
CA GLU A 44 57.99 17.06 -5.61
C GLU A 44 58.77 18.22 -4.98
N ASP A 45 59.38 18.01 -3.82
CA ASP A 45 60.20 19.02 -3.15
C ASP A 45 61.49 19.33 -3.94
N LEU A 46 62.13 18.32 -4.53
CA LEU A 46 63.25 18.53 -5.46
C LEU A 46 62.81 19.30 -6.71
N ARG A 47 61.61 19.03 -7.22
CA ARG A 47 61.05 19.78 -8.36
C ARG A 47 60.80 21.24 -7.99
N ARG A 48 60.17 21.50 -6.85
CA ARG A 48 59.95 22.86 -6.31
C ARG A 48 61.26 23.59 -6.06
N SER A 49 62.27 22.91 -5.52
CA SER A 49 63.60 23.48 -5.31
C SER A 49 64.29 23.84 -6.63
N ARG A 50 64.17 23.00 -7.67
CA ARG A 50 64.72 23.29 -9.01
C ARG A 50 63.98 24.44 -9.69
N GLU A 51 62.66 24.50 -9.56
CA GLU A 51 61.85 25.62 -10.07
C GLU A 51 62.21 26.94 -9.35
N SER A 52 62.44 26.90 -8.04
CA SER A 52 62.92 28.04 -7.26
C SER A 52 64.34 28.46 -7.64
N GLN A 53 65.25 27.50 -7.88
CA GLN A 53 66.61 27.80 -8.36
C GLN A 53 66.58 28.40 -9.77
N ALA A 54 65.78 27.86 -10.69
CA ALA A 54 65.61 28.42 -12.02
C ALA A 54 65.01 29.85 -11.98
N GLY A 55 64.08 30.10 -11.05
CA GLY A 55 63.55 31.44 -10.77
C GLY A 55 64.62 32.40 -10.25
N ALA A 56 65.46 31.95 -9.31
CA ALA A 56 66.54 32.75 -8.75
C ALA A 56 67.66 33.04 -9.78
N GLU A 57 68.03 32.06 -10.60
CA GLU A 57 69.00 32.22 -11.69
C GLU A 57 68.49 33.22 -12.75
N LYS A 58 67.19 33.15 -13.09
CA LYS A 58 66.58 34.14 -13.98
C LYS A 58 66.61 35.54 -13.36
N GLY A 59 66.26 35.67 -12.07
CA GLY A 59 66.35 36.93 -11.35
C GLY A 59 67.78 37.50 -11.26
N ALA A 60 68.78 36.63 -11.09
CA ALA A 60 70.19 37.03 -11.09
C ALA A 60 70.65 37.53 -12.47
N ARG A 61 70.26 36.83 -13.55
CA ARG A 61 70.53 37.28 -14.93
C ARG A 61 69.86 38.61 -15.25
N ASP A 62 68.62 38.81 -14.80
CA ASP A 62 67.90 40.07 -15.00
C ASP A 62 68.56 41.23 -14.22
N MET A 63 69.07 40.96 -13.01
CA MET A 63 69.84 41.93 -12.22
C MET A 63 71.20 42.25 -12.87
N GLU A 64 71.94 41.26 -13.35
CA GLU A 64 73.19 41.46 -14.08
C GLU A 64 72.96 42.28 -15.36
N ALA A 65 71.88 42.00 -16.11
CA ALA A 65 71.50 42.78 -17.27
C ALA A 65 71.22 44.26 -16.90
N ARG A 66 70.50 44.50 -15.79
CA ARG A 66 70.24 45.86 -15.28
C ARG A 66 71.50 46.58 -14.83
N ILE A 67 72.40 45.92 -14.10
CA ILE A 67 73.68 46.49 -13.67
C ILE A 67 74.54 46.82 -14.88
N SER A 68 74.58 45.95 -15.89
CA SER A 68 75.31 46.19 -17.13
C SER A 68 74.75 47.39 -17.91
N ALA A 69 73.42 47.52 -18.01
CA ALA A 69 72.76 48.67 -18.62
C ALA A 69 73.03 49.97 -17.85
N GLN A 70 73.05 49.92 -16.51
CA GLN A 70 73.38 51.07 -15.67
C GLN A 70 74.85 51.47 -15.79
N ALA A 71 75.78 50.51 -15.87
CA ALA A 71 77.19 50.76 -16.12
C ALA A 71 77.40 51.41 -17.50
N GLN A 72 76.72 50.92 -18.54
CA GLN A 72 76.73 51.54 -19.87
C GLN A 72 76.14 52.95 -19.86
N ALA A 73 75.06 53.19 -19.11
CA ALA A 73 74.48 54.52 -18.96
C ALA A 73 75.44 55.48 -18.22
N SER A 74 76.16 55.02 -17.20
CA SER A 74 77.14 55.82 -16.48
C SER A 74 78.37 56.16 -17.33
N SER A 75 78.88 55.20 -18.11
CA SER A 75 79.91 55.40 -19.12
C SER A 75 79.48 56.38 -20.23
N GLY A 76 78.22 56.28 -20.67
CA GLY A 76 77.60 57.23 -21.60
C GLY A 76 77.53 58.66 -21.04
N ARG A 77 77.31 58.80 -19.73
CA ARG A 77 77.35 60.11 -19.05
C ARG A 77 78.76 60.65 -18.94
N GLU A 78 79.75 59.84 -18.56
CA GLU A 78 81.16 60.28 -18.49
C GLU A 78 81.69 60.75 -19.85
N THR A 79 81.33 60.04 -20.93
CA THR A 79 81.67 60.44 -22.30
C THR A 79 80.91 61.69 -22.75
N PHE A 80 79.66 61.89 -22.31
CA PHE A 80 78.91 63.13 -22.54
C PHE A 80 79.54 64.32 -21.81
N TYR A 81 79.94 64.16 -20.54
CA TYR A 81 80.59 65.21 -19.77
C TYR A 81 81.98 65.54 -20.32
N ARG A 82 82.77 64.56 -20.74
CA ARG A 82 84.05 64.79 -21.43
C ARG A 82 83.85 65.55 -22.75
N LYS A 83 82.81 65.22 -23.52
CA LYS A 83 82.44 65.98 -24.75
C LYS A 83 81.94 67.39 -24.44
N LEU A 84 81.24 67.61 -23.34
CA LEU A 84 80.86 68.94 -22.87
C LEU A 84 82.07 69.75 -22.44
N GLU A 85 83.03 69.15 -21.74
CA GLU A 85 84.30 69.77 -21.38
C GLU A 85 85.10 70.15 -22.62
N GLU A 86 85.19 69.27 -23.62
CA GLU A 86 85.80 69.55 -24.92
C GLU A 86 85.06 70.66 -25.69
N MET A 87 83.72 70.69 -25.65
CA MET A 87 82.92 71.75 -26.26
C MET A 87 83.10 73.10 -25.57
N VAL A 88 83.15 73.11 -24.23
CA VAL A 88 83.37 74.32 -23.43
C VAL A 88 84.79 74.84 -23.65
N ALA A 89 85.79 73.96 -23.74
CA ALA A 89 87.15 74.32 -24.14
C ALA A 89 87.19 74.91 -25.56
N ALA A 90 86.55 74.27 -26.55
CA ALA A 90 86.48 74.78 -27.92
C ALA A 90 85.70 76.11 -28.05
N LEU A 91 84.66 76.32 -27.24
CA LEU A 91 83.94 77.59 -27.12
C LEU A 91 84.81 78.70 -26.52
N SER A 92 85.67 78.37 -25.55
CA SER A 92 86.61 79.32 -24.94
C SER A 92 87.77 79.72 -25.87
N GLU A 93 88.08 78.90 -26.88
CA GLU A 93 89.12 79.16 -27.89
C GLU A 93 88.60 79.91 -29.15
N GLY A 94 87.29 80.19 -29.24
CA GLY A 94 86.70 81.01 -30.31
C GLY A 94 86.63 80.38 -31.70
N LYS A 95 86.85 79.07 -31.83
CA LYS A 95 86.77 78.31 -33.10
C LYS A 95 85.49 77.48 -33.18
N VAL A 96 84.33 78.13 -33.07
CA VAL A 96 83.04 77.43 -33.20
C VAL A 96 82.66 77.34 -34.67
N ASP A 97 82.88 76.16 -35.25
CA ASP A 97 82.44 75.84 -36.61
C ASP A 97 80.91 75.65 -36.65
N LEU A 98 80.21 76.67 -37.15
CA LEU A 98 78.74 76.66 -37.31
C LEU A 98 78.26 75.52 -38.21
N ALA A 99 79.09 75.07 -39.17
CA ALA A 99 78.76 73.92 -40.00
C ALA A 99 78.76 72.61 -39.20
N GLY A 100 79.61 72.52 -38.17
CA GLY A 100 79.65 71.39 -37.24
C GLY A 100 78.42 71.32 -36.32
N ILE A 101 77.84 72.46 -35.93
CA ILE A 101 76.62 72.50 -35.12
C ILE A 101 75.41 72.08 -35.94
N ALA A 102 75.27 72.57 -37.18
CA ALA A 102 74.18 72.17 -38.07
C ALA A 102 74.23 70.65 -38.39
N LYS A 103 75.43 70.09 -38.54
CA LYS A 103 75.61 68.64 -38.73
C LYS A 103 75.21 67.84 -37.49
N ARG A 104 75.54 68.33 -36.29
CA ARG A 104 75.11 67.71 -35.02
C ARG A 104 73.60 67.80 -34.79
N GLU A 105 72.96 68.88 -35.26
CA GLU A 105 71.50 69.02 -35.20
C GLU A 105 70.81 68.03 -36.13
N ALA A 106 71.32 67.85 -37.35
CA ALA A 106 70.86 66.81 -38.27
C ALA A 106 71.07 65.39 -37.70
N ASP A 107 72.22 65.13 -37.07
CA ASP A 107 72.49 63.85 -36.40
C ASP A 107 71.54 63.62 -35.19
N LEU A 108 71.20 64.67 -34.44
CA LEU A 108 70.24 64.62 -33.34
C LEU A 108 68.82 64.35 -33.83
N ASP A 109 68.40 64.94 -34.93
CA ASP A 109 67.09 64.66 -35.52
C ASP A 109 67.02 63.24 -36.10
N GLN A 110 68.12 62.73 -36.66
CA GLN A 110 68.22 61.32 -37.05
C GLN A 110 68.16 60.38 -35.84
N ALA A 111 68.79 60.75 -34.72
CA ALA A 111 68.70 59.99 -33.47
C ALA A 111 67.27 60.02 -32.89
N ARG A 112 66.58 61.17 -32.95
CA ARG A 112 65.17 61.29 -32.56
C ARG A 112 64.28 60.39 -33.41
N GLN A 113 64.45 60.41 -34.74
CA GLN A 113 63.71 59.52 -35.64
C GLN A 113 63.94 58.04 -35.31
N LYS A 114 65.19 57.62 -35.07
CA LYS A 114 65.49 56.25 -34.63
C LYS A 114 64.80 55.88 -33.32
N THR A 115 64.81 56.77 -32.32
CA THR A 115 64.09 56.49 -31.06
C THR A 115 62.57 56.40 -31.26
N VAL A 116 61.99 57.22 -32.13
CA VAL A 116 60.55 57.15 -32.46
C VAL A 116 60.22 55.83 -33.17
N GLU A 117 61.08 55.38 -34.09
CA GLU A 117 60.95 54.08 -34.76
C GLU A 117 61.09 52.91 -33.76
N GLU A 118 62.02 52.98 -32.81
CA GLU A 118 62.17 51.98 -31.74
C GLU A 118 60.93 51.93 -30.83
N TYR A 119 60.38 53.07 -30.42
CA TYR A 119 59.15 53.11 -29.63
C TYR A 119 57.96 52.58 -30.43
N ARG A 120 57.86 52.92 -31.72
CA ARG A 120 56.83 52.39 -32.60
C ARG A 120 56.93 50.87 -32.74
N SER A 121 58.13 50.32 -32.94
CA SER A 121 58.35 48.86 -32.99
C SER A 121 57.97 48.19 -31.67
N LYS A 122 58.34 48.77 -30.52
CA LYS A 122 57.98 48.22 -29.21
C LYS A 122 56.48 48.23 -28.95
N LEU A 123 55.77 49.28 -29.40
CA LEU A 123 54.32 49.34 -29.33
C LEU A 123 53.68 48.29 -30.24
N GLU A 124 54.19 48.10 -31.47
CA GLU A 124 53.72 47.04 -32.37
C GLU A 124 53.99 45.63 -31.80
N GLU A 125 55.11 45.40 -31.12
CA GLU A 125 55.40 44.15 -30.41
C GLU A 125 54.46 43.92 -29.22
N LEU A 126 54.17 44.95 -28.42
CA LEU A 126 53.18 44.88 -27.35
C LEU A 126 51.77 44.59 -27.89
N GLU A 127 51.38 45.22 -28.99
CA GLU A 127 50.11 44.93 -29.65
C GLU A 127 50.04 43.50 -30.19
N ARG A 128 51.13 42.98 -30.77
CA ARG A 128 51.20 41.58 -31.21
C ARG A 128 51.07 40.63 -30.03
N SER A 129 51.81 40.88 -28.94
CA SER A 129 51.72 40.11 -27.69
C SER A 129 50.31 40.13 -27.09
N HIS A 130 49.65 41.29 -27.05
CA HIS A 130 48.27 41.40 -26.60
C HIS A 130 47.30 40.65 -27.52
N ARG A 131 47.47 40.72 -28.84
CA ARG A 131 46.65 39.95 -29.79
C ARG A 131 46.84 38.44 -29.62
N GLU A 132 48.07 37.98 -29.43
CA GLU A 132 48.38 36.58 -29.15
C GLU A 132 47.76 36.11 -27.83
N MET A 133 47.86 36.92 -26.76
CA MET A 133 47.21 36.63 -25.48
C MET A 133 45.69 36.56 -25.60
N MET A 134 45.07 37.51 -26.31
CA MET A 134 43.63 37.52 -26.54
C MET A 134 43.17 36.33 -27.40
N SER A 135 43.98 35.92 -28.39
CA SER A 135 43.72 34.71 -29.18
C SER A 135 43.78 33.45 -28.30
N TYR A 136 44.82 33.33 -27.46
CA TYR A 136 44.95 32.22 -26.52
C TYR A 136 43.76 32.13 -25.57
N TRP A 137 43.32 33.25 -25.01
CA TRP A 137 42.13 33.27 -24.14
C TRP A 137 40.85 32.94 -24.90
N ALA A 138 40.68 33.47 -26.12
CA ALA A 138 39.53 33.13 -26.96
C ALA A 138 39.48 31.61 -27.25
N ASP A 139 40.61 30.98 -27.55
CA ASP A 139 40.69 29.54 -27.77
C ASP A 139 40.44 28.74 -26.49
N LYS A 140 40.97 29.19 -25.34
CA LYS A 140 40.68 28.57 -24.04
C LYS A 140 39.20 28.69 -23.67
N PHE A 141 38.56 29.83 -23.93
CA PHE A 141 37.12 29.99 -23.74
C PHE A 141 36.31 29.08 -24.66
N ARG A 142 36.70 28.94 -25.94
CA ARG A 142 36.06 27.96 -26.84
C ARG A 142 36.22 26.53 -26.33
N GLN A 143 37.38 26.17 -25.80
CA GLN A 143 37.62 24.84 -25.22
C GLN A 143 36.71 24.59 -24.01
N ILE A 144 36.59 25.56 -23.09
CA ILE A 144 35.69 25.48 -21.93
C ILE A 144 34.22 25.37 -22.39
N GLN A 145 33.80 26.22 -23.33
CA GLN A 145 32.45 26.19 -23.91
C GLN A 145 32.15 24.89 -24.65
N SER A 146 33.16 24.18 -25.18
CA SER A 146 32.97 22.87 -25.81
C SER A 146 32.97 21.70 -24.80
N TYR A 147 33.53 21.91 -23.61
CA TYR A 147 33.70 20.89 -22.58
C TYR A 147 32.48 20.75 -21.68
N GLU A 148 31.83 21.85 -21.29
CA GLU A 148 30.62 21.81 -20.47
C GLU A 148 29.42 21.10 -21.14
N PRO A 149 29.11 21.34 -22.44
CA PRO A 149 28.04 20.61 -23.12
C PRO A 149 28.34 19.12 -23.25
N ARG A 150 29.61 18.73 -23.41
CA ARG A 150 30.03 17.33 -23.45
C ARG A 150 29.80 16.64 -22.11
N LYS A 151 30.22 17.27 -21.00
CA LYS A 151 29.94 16.76 -19.65
C LYS A 151 28.45 16.67 -19.36
N LEU A 152 27.67 17.66 -19.80
CA LEU A 152 26.22 17.63 -19.66
C LEU A 152 25.61 16.47 -20.46
N SER A 153 26.08 16.24 -21.70
CA SER A 153 25.62 15.12 -22.53
C SER A 153 26.02 13.76 -21.97
N GLU A 154 27.23 13.63 -21.41
CA GLU A 154 27.69 12.40 -20.75
C GLU A 154 26.86 12.10 -19.49
N ALA A 155 26.55 13.13 -18.69
CA ALA A 155 25.68 12.98 -17.53
C ALA A 155 24.23 12.61 -17.92
N LEU A 156 23.71 13.17 -19.02
CA LEU A 156 22.40 12.79 -19.55
C LEU A 156 22.38 11.34 -20.06
N VAL A 157 23.43 10.90 -20.74
CA VAL A 157 23.57 9.49 -21.17
C VAL A 157 23.61 8.56 -19.96
N GLN A 158 24.39 8.88 -18.93
CA GLN A 158 24.45 8.09 -17.69
C GLN A 158 23.09 8.04 -16.97
N TYR A 159 22.36 9.16 -16.95
CA TYR A 159 21.02 9.20 -16.39
C TYR A 159 20.02 8.33 -17.18
N ASP A 160 20.07 8.38 -18.52
CA ASP A 160 19.23 7.56 -19.38
C ASP A 160 19.57 6.07 -19.27
N GLU A 161 20.84 5.71 -19.13
CA GLU A 161 21.28 4.34 -18.86
C GLU A 161 20.78 3.84 -17.50
N PHE A 162 20.92 4.66 -16.45
CA PHE A 162 20.41 4.33 -15.12
C PHE A 162 18.88 4.17 -15.13
N ARG A 163 18.18 5.03 -15.86
CA ARG A 163 16.73 4.96 -16.04
C ARG A 163 16.32 3.68 -16.77
N ARG A 164 16.98 3.33 -17.88
CA ARG A 164 16.72 2.07 -18.60
C ARG A 164 16.96 0.85 -17.71
N HIS A 165 18.03 0.86 -16.91
CA HIS A 165 18.30 -0.22 -15.97
C HIS A 165 17.18 -0.37 -14.92
N LEU A 166 16.70 0.73 -14.36
CA LEU A 166 15.55 0.71 -13.44
C LEU A 166 14.28 0.20 -14.12
N GLU A 167 13.97 0.67 -15.33
CA GLU A 167 12.82 0.20 -16.11
C GLU A 167 12.90 -1.31 -16.37
N GLN A 168 14.07 -1.85 -16.68
CA GLN A 168 14.29 -3.30 -16.82
C GLN A 168 14.08 -4.06 -15.49
N VAL A 169 14.62 -3.56 -14.38
CA VAL A 169 14.43 -4.19 -13.06
C VAL A 169 12.95 -4.21 -12.67
N TYR A 170 12.20 -3.12 -12.96
CA TYR A 170 10.76 -3.09 -12.74
C TYR A 170 10.04 -4.09 -13.63
N GLN A 171 10.34 -4.14 -14.93
CA GLN A 171 9.74 -5.11 -15.86
C GLN A 171 10.02 -6.56 -15.43
N GLU A 172 11.23 -6.88 -14.97
CA GLU A 172 11.55 -8.21 -14.44
C GLU A 172 10.77 -8.53 -13.16
N ARG A 173 10.60 -7.56 -12.26
CA ARG A 173 9.78 -7.72 -11.05
C ARG A 173 8.30 -7.90 -11.40
N PHE A 174 7.77 -7.12 -12.34
CA PHE A 174 6.41 -7.27 -12.84
C PHE A 174 6.20 -8.64 -13.47
N ALA A 175 7.11 -9.10 -14.34
CA ALA A 175 7.03 -10.44 -14.94
C ALA A 175 7.10 -11.57 -13.89
N LYS A 176 7.89 -11.40 -12.81
CA LYS A 176 7.91 -12.36 -11.68
C LYS A 176 6.60 -12.34 -10.88
N LEU A 177 6.03 -11.17 -10.65
CA LEU A 177 4.75 -11.02 -9.98
C LEU A 177 3.62 -11.64 -10.79
N GLU A 178 3.54 -11.33 -12.08
CA GLU A 178 2.59 -11.93 -13.03
C GLU A 178 2.68 -13.46 -13.02
N LYS A 179 3.89 -14.03 -13.12
CA LYS A 179 4.07 -15.48 -13.01
C LYS A 179 3.56 -16.03 -11.67
N SER A 180 3.87 -15.37 -10.55
CA SER A 180 3.43 -15.82 -9.23
C SER A 180 1.91 -15.73 -9.04
N VAL A 181 1.26 -14.75 -9.69
CA VAL A 181 -0.20 -14.60 -9.67
C VAL A 181 -0.81 -15.70 -10.53
N HIS A 182 -0.28 -15.94 -11.74
CA HIS A 182 -0.75 -17.02 -12.61
C HIS A 182 -0.59 -18.41 -11.98
N GLU A 183 0.54 -18.71 -11.35
CA GLU A 183 0.75 -19.97 -10.62
C GLU A 183 -0.28 -20.14 -9.48
N LYS A 184 -0.67 -19.05 -8.80
CA LYS A 184 -1.71 -19.07 -7.76
C LYS A 184 -3.11 -19.21 -8.35
N GLU A 185 -3.40 -18.55 -9.46
CA GLU A 185 -4.66 -18.70 -10.19
C GLU A 185 -4.84 -20.15 -10.68
N GLU A 186 -3.79 -20.76 -11.25
CA GLU A 186 -3.80 -22.16 -11.64
C GLU A 186 -4.01 -23.11 -10.44
N ALA A 187 -3.34 -22.85 -9.31
CA ALA A 187 -3.53 -23.64 -8.09
C ALA A 187 -4.96 -23.51 -7.52
N LEU A 188 -5.55 -22.31 -7.57
CA LEU A 188 -6.94 -22.09 -7.16
C LEU A 188 -7.91 -22.80 -8.10
N LEU A 189 -7.70 -22.73 -9.41
CA LEU A 189 -8.51 -23.46 -10.40
C LEU A 189 -8.39 -24.98 -10.24
N GLN A 190 -7.21 -25.51 -9.90
CA GLN A 190 -7.05 -26.92 -9.59
C GLN A 190 -7.83 -27.32 -8.34
N ARG A 191 -7.76 -26.51 -7.28
CA ARG A 191 -8.50 -26.76 -6.04
C ARG A 191 -10.02 -26.65 -6.24
N GLU A 192 -10.48 -25.72 -7.08
CA GLU A 192 -11.89 -25.61 -7.46
C GLU A 192 -12.36 -26.87 -8.19
N ARG A 193 -11.59 -27.37 -9.17
CA ARG A 193 -11.87 -28.64 -9.86
C ARG A 193 -11.89 -29.84 -8.91
N GLU A 194 -11.01 -29.88 -7.91
CA GLU A 194 -11.01 -30.92 -6.88
C GLU A 194 -12.26 -30.85 -5.99
N MET A 195 -12.67 -29.65 -5.61
CA MET A 195 -13.90 -29.42 -4.84
C MET A 195 -15.15 -29.81 -5.64
N GLU A 196 -15.21 -29.45 -6.93
CA GLU A 196 -16.28 -29.87 -7.83
C GLU A 196 -16.32 -31.39 -8.03
N ALA A 197 -15.16 -32.03 -8.19
CA ALA A 197 -15.07 -33.48 -8.30
C ALA A 197 -15.50 -34.20 -7.02
N ASN A 198 -15.17 -33.65 -5.84
CA ASN A 198 -15.61 -34.18 -4.56
C ASN A 198 -17.12 -33.99 -4.37
N ALA A 199 -17.67 -32.82 -4.73
CA ALA A 199 -19.11 -32.58 -4.71
C ALA A 199 -19.86 -33.54 -5.64
N ALA A 200 -19.35 -33.77 -6.85
CA ALA A 200 -19.91 -34.75 -7.80
C ALA A 200 -19.91 -36.18 -7.23
N ARG A 201 -18.83 -36.61 -6.56
CA ARG A 201 -18.77 -37.91 -5.88
C ARG A 201 -19.80 -38.05 -4.77
N THR A 202 -19.97 -37.01 -3.94
CA THR A 202 -20.98 -37.02 -2.88
C THR A 202 -22.42 -37.07 -3.42
N LEU A 203 -22.68 -36.41 -4.55
CA LEU A 203 -23.98 -36.48 -5.23
C LEU A 203 -24.25 -37.85 -5.85
N ASP A 204 -23.23 -38.50 -6.42
CA ASP A 204 -23.38 -39.86 -6.96
C ASP A 204 -23.55 -40.91 -5.85
N GLU A 205 -22.92 -40.73 -4.69
CA GLU A 205 -23.14 -41.56 -3.50
C GLU A 205 -24.57 -41.38 -2.95
N ALA A 206 -25.08 -40.15 -2.90
CA ALA A 206 -26.47 -39.88 -2.53
C ALA A 206 -27.47 -40.50 -3.52
N ARG A 207 -27.18 -40.47 -4.83
CA ARG A 207 -28.00 -41.15 -5.85
C ARG A 207 -28.01 -42.67 -5.66
N ARG A 208 -26.85 -43.29 -5.41
CA ARG A 208 -26.75 -44.74 -5.14
C ARG A 208 -27.50 -45.15 -3.86
N LEU A 209 -27.51 -44.29 -2.84
CA LEU A 209 -28.31 -44.52 -1.63
C LEU A 209 -29.82 -44.43 -1.90
N GLY A 210 -30.25 -43.45 -2.71
CA GLY A 210 -31.64 -43.33 -3.15
C GLY A 210 -32.11 -44.52 -4.02
N GLU A 211 -31.25 -45.05 -4.88
CA GLU A 211 -31.55 -46.26 -5.67
C GLU A 211 -31.69 -47.51 -4.78
N ARG A 212 -30.85 -47.66 -3.76
CA ARG A 212 -30.95 -48.76 -2.77
C ARG A 212 -32.23 -48.69 -1.94
N GLN A 213 -32.70 -47.49 -1.63
CA GLN A 213 -33.98 -47.29 -0.93
C GLN A 213 -35.16 -47.72 -1.81
N ARG A 214 -35.16 -47.34 -3.11
CA ARG A 214 -36.20 -47.75 -4.06
C ARG A 214 -36.24 -49.27 -4.28
N THR A 215 -35.09 -49.94 -4.31
CA THR A 215 -35.06 -51.41 -4.40
C THR A 215 -35.60 -52.08 -3.13
N ALA A 216 -35.31 -51.53 -1.95
CA ALA A 216 -35.84 -52.04 -0.69
C ALA A 216 -37.36 -51.82 -0.55
N GLU A 217 -37.89 -50.73 -1.09
CA GLU A 217 -39.33 -50.46 -1.16
C GLU A 217 -40.05 -51.42 -2.11
N TRP A 218 -39.45 -51.73 -3.25
CA TRP A 218 -39.97 -52.72 -4.19
C TRP A 218 -40.00 -54.14 -3.59
N GLU A 219 -38.97 -54.54 -2.85
CA GLU A 219 -38.94 -55.82 -2.13
C GLU A 219 -40.00 -55.91 -1.02
N ARG A 220 -40.28 -54.80 -0.33
CA ARG A 220 -41.36 -54.74 0.68
C ARG A 220 -42.73 -54.91 0.04
N GLN A 221 -42.98 -54.29 -1.11
CA GLN A 221 -44.24 -54.45 -1.85
C GLN A 221 -44.42 -55.91 -2.32
N GLN A 222 -43.36 -56.56 -2.82
CA GLN A 222 -43.40 -57.98 -3.19
C GLN A 222 -43.69 -58.91 -2.00
N LEU A 223 -43.13 -58.63 -0.82
CA LEU A 223 -43.44 -59.40 0.40
C LEU A 223 -44.87 -59.19 0.88
N GLN A 224 -45.43 -58.00 0.65
CA GLN A 224 -46.81 -57.68 1.01
C GLN A 224 -47.81 -58.40 0.09
N GLU A 225 -47.56 -58.42 -1.22
CA GLU A 225 -48.33 -59.22 -2.18
C GLU A 225 -48.26 -60.73 -1.89
N GLN A 226 -47.11 -61.23 -1.42
CA GLN A 226 -46.98 -62.63 -1.00
C GLN A 226 -47.80 -62.95 0.26
N ARG A 227 -47.88 -62.03 1.22
CA ARG A 227 -48.71 -62.17 2.42
C ARG A 227 -50.20 -62.21 2.07
N GLU A 228 -50.66 -61.31 1.21
CA GLU A 228 -52.05 -61.28 0.76
C GLU A 228 -52.46 -62.56 0.02
N ARG A 229 -51.54 -63.12 -0.79
CA ARG A 229 -51.75 -64.44 -1.44
C ARG A 229 -51.84 -65.59 -0.44
N LEU A 230 -51.01 -65.59 0.61
CA LEU A 230 -51.05 -66.61 1.66
C LEU A 230 -52.31 -66.51 2.52
N GLU A 231 -52.77 -65.30 2.84
CA GLU A 231 -54.03 -65.07 3.56
C GLU A 231 -55.25 -65.52 2.73
N ALA A 232 -55.24 -65.30 1.42
CA ALA A 232 -56.27 -65.83 0.53
C ALA A 232 -56.29 -67.37 0.50
N CYS A 233 -55.12 -68.02 0.53
CA CYS A 233 -55.02 -69.48 0.62
C CYS A 233 -55.51 -70.04 1.97
N LEU A 234 -55.25 -69.34 3.08
CA LEU A 234 -55.73 -69.71 4.41
C LEU A 234 -57.25 -69.63 4.51
N LYS A 235 -57.86 -68.54 4.02
CA LYS A 235 -59.32 -68.40 3.97
C LYS A 235 -60.00 -69.49 3.12
N ALA A 236 -59.36 -69.91 2.01
CA ALA A 236 -59.85 -71.00 1.20
C ALA A 236 -59.71 -72.38 1.89
N ALA A 237 -58.75 -72.55 2.80
CA ALA A 237 -58.59 -73.76 3.60
C ALA A 237 -59.60 -73.82 4.76
N GLU A 238 -59.86 -72.69 5.42
CA GLU A 238 -60.88 -72.58 6.47
C GLU A 238 -62.28 -72.92 5.94
N ALA A 239 -62.64 -72.42 4.75
CA ALA A 239 -63.90 -72.78 4.09
C ALA A 239 -64.04 -74.29 3.81
N ARG A 240 -62.93 -75.01 3.59
CA ARG A 240 -62.94 -76.47 3.39
C ARG A 240 -63.07 -77.25 4.70
N VAL A 241 -62.60 -76.70 5.81
CA VAL A 241 -62.77 -77.29 7.15
C VAL A 241 -64.21 -77.15 7.62
N GLU A 242 -64.84 -75.99 7.41
CA GLU A 242 -66.26 -75.78 7.70
C GLU A 242 -67.18 -76.72 6.89
N GLU A 243 -66.78 -77.08 5.66
CA GLU A 243 -67.51 -78.04 4.83
C GLU A 243 -67.37 -79.49 5.33
N GLN A 244 -66.23 -79.84 5.94
CA GLN A 244 -66.00 -81.15 6.57
C GLN A 244 -66.73 -81.30 7.92
N GLU A 245 -66.85 -80.23 8.70
CA GLU A 245 -67.61 -80.22 9.96
C GLU A 245 -69.12 -80.42 9.71
N ARG A 246 -69.65 -79.87 8.62
CA ARG A 246 -71.05 -80.09 8.19
C ARG A 246 -71.34 -81.56 7.85
N LEU A 247 -70.35 -82.31 7.37
CA LEU A 247 -70.50 -83.73 7.04
C LEU A 247 -70.43 -84.64 8.29
N LEU A 248 -69.75 -84.22 9.36
CA LEU A 248 -69.69 -84.96 10.63
C LEU A 248 -70.97 -84.80 11.46
N VAL A 249 -71.62 -83.63 11.43
CA VAL A 249 -72.91 -83.37 12.10
C VAL A 249 -74.08 -84.15 11.46
N ALA A 250 -73.94 -84.58 10.20
CA ALA A 250 -74.94 -85.41 9.52
C ALA A 250 -74.96 -86.88 10.00
N ALA A 251 -73.85 -87.39 10.55
CA ALA A 251 -73.75 -88.78 11.02
C ALA A 251 -74.42 -89.01 12.39
N ASP A 252 -74.38 -88.02 13.29
CA ASP A 252 -75.00 -88.09 14.63
C ASP A 252 -76.54 -87.97 14.59
N ARG A 253 -77.10 -87.55 13.44
CA ARG A 253 -78.54 -87.36 13.22
C ARG A 253 -79.33 -88.66 13.09
N THR A 254 -78.70 -89.72 12.57
CA THR A 254 -79.34 -91.02 12.31
C THR A 254 -79.65 -91.82 13.58
N ARG A 255 -78.98 -91.55 14.70
CA ARG A 255 -79.21 -92.19 16.01
C ARG A 255 -80.30 -91.52 16.85
N TRP A 256 -80.71 -90.31 16.46
CA TRP A 256 -81.79 -89.52 17.08
C TRP A 256 -83.16 -89.74 16.40
N GLU A 257 -83.17 -90.31 15.20
CA GLU A 257 -84.36 -90.54 14.37
C GLU A 257 -85.18 -91.78 14.81
N GLU A 258 -84.58 -92.74 15.53
CA GLU A 258 -85.28 -93.93 16.05
C GLU A 258 -86.08 -93.67 17.34
N LEU A 259 -85.70 -92.66 18.14
CA LEU A 259 -86.39 -92.28 19.39
C LEU A 259 -87.45 -91.20 19.18
N SER A 260 -87.42 -90.47 18.06
CA SER A 260 -88.36 -89.39 17.74
C SER A 260 -89.63 -89.87 16.99
N ALA A 261 -89.60 -91.06 16.39
CA ALA A 261 -90.75 -91.67 15.70
C ALA A 261 -91.92 -92.07 16.63
N GLN A 262 -91.68 -92.31 17.92
CA GLN A 262 -92.73 -92.61 18.91
C GLN A 262 -93.35 -91.34 19.53
N LEU A 263 -92.74 -90.17 19.34
CA LEU A 263 -93.27 -88.86 19.74
C LEU A 263 -94.02 -88.14 18.61
N ALA A 264 -93.79 -88.55 17.35
CA ALA A 264 -94.40 -87.95 16.15
C ALA A 264 -95.91 -88.24 15.98
N GLN A 265 -96.46 -89.30 16.59
CA GLN A 265 -97.90 -89.60 16.54
C GLN A 265 -98.74 -88.69 17.47
N SER A 266 -98.15 -88.08 18.50
CA SER A 266 -98.84 -87.11 19.38
C SER A 266 -98.68 -85.65 18.90
N GLN A 267 -97.70 -85.37 18.05
CA GLN A 267 -97.44 -84.03 17.49
C GLN A 267 -98.18 -83.76 16.17
N HIS A 268 -98.70 -84.79 15.48
CA HIS A 268 -99.49 -84.61 14.25
C HIS A 268 -100.86 -83.93 14.50
N ALA A 269 -101.42 -84.06 15.72
CA ALA A 269 -102.60 -83.32 16.15
C ALA A 269 -102.31 -81.84 16.54
N GLN A 270 -101.04 -81.49 16.80
CA GLN A 270 -100.61 -80.10 17.03
C GLN A 270 -100.16 -79.39 15.73
N ALA A 271 -99.80 -80.15 14.68
CA ALA A 271 -99.43 -79.61 13.37
C ALA A 271 -100.63 -79.01 12.60
N GLN A 272 -101.84 -79.57 12.76
CA GLN A 272 -103.06 -79.00 12.15
C GLN A 272 -103.45 -77.63 12.74
N ARG A 273 -103.08 -77.35 14.00
CA ARG A 273 -103.25 -76.02 14.63
C ARG A 273 -102.15 -75.02 14.25
N ARG A 274 -101.04 -75.47 13.65
CA ARG A 274 -99.94 -74.60 13.19
C ARG A 274 -100.13 -74.13 11.73
N GLN A 275 -100.78 -74.93 10.88
CA GLN A 275 -101.17 -74.50 9.53
C GLN A 275 -102.20 -73.36 9.54
N GLU A 276 -103.11 -73.32 10.52
CA GLU A 276 -104.07 -72.20 10.68
C GLU A 276 -103.42 -70.90 11.19
N LEU A 277 -102.24 -70.99 11.83
CA LEU A 277 -101.45 -69.82 12.27
C LEU A 277 -100.44 -69.34 11.22
N GLU A 278 -100.10 -70.18 10.23
CA GLU A 278 -99.23 -69.81 9.10
C GLU A 278 -100.01 -69.07 8.01
N THR A 279 -101.27 -69.44 7.74
CA THR A 279 -102.15 -68.66 6.85
C THR A 279 -102.47 -67.27 7.40
N LEU A 280 -102.63 -67.12 8.73
CA LEU A 280 -102.77 -65.82 9.40
C LEU A 280 -101.46 -65.00 9.46
N ARG A 281 -100.30 -65.64 9.30
CA ARG A 281 -98.99 -64.96 9.22
C ARG A 281 -98.67 -64.49 7.81
N GLU A 282 -99.05 -65.24 6.79
CA GLU A 282 -98.92 -64.85 5.38
C GLU A 282 -99.87 -63.68 5.03
N GLU A 283 -101.09 -63.66 5.58
CA GLU A 283 -102.00 -62.51 5.45
C GLU A 283 -101.50 -61.25 6.19
N ASN A 284 -100.86 -61.43 7.36
CA ASN A 284 -100.22 -60.32 8.09
C ASN A 284 -98.89 -59.86 7.45
N GLN A 285 -98.12 -60.74 6.82
CA GLN A 285 -96.92 -60.37 6.05
C GLN A 285 -97.27 -59.68 4.73
N ALA A 286 -98.34 -60.09 4.04
CA ALA A 286 -98.85 -59.38 2.87
C ALA A 286 -99.42 -57.98 3.22
N ALA A 287 -100.00 -57.81 4.42
CA ALA A 287 -100.39 -56.51 4.97
C ALA A 287 -99.18 -55.68 5.44
N LEU A 288 -98.17 -56.36 6.00
CA LEU A 288 -96.76 -55.98 6.16
C LEU A 288 -96.23 -55.21 4.94
N GLU A 289 -96.03 -55.96 3.86
CA GLU A 289 -95.40 -55.51 2.62
C GLU A 289 -96.19 -54.42 1.87
N ARG A 290 -97.53 -54.38 2.01
CA ARG A 290 -98.33 -53.27 1.48
C ARG A 290 -98.10 -51.98 2.27
N ARG A 291 -97.98 -52.07 3.60
CA ARG A 291 -97.60 -50.91 4.45
C ARG A 291 -96.15 -50.51 4.24
N THR A 292 -95.21 -51.43 4.04
CA THR A 292 -93.82 -51.09 3.73
C THR A 292 -93.71 -50.42 2.37
N ARG A 293 -94.45 -50.86 1.35
CA ARG A 293 -94.50 -50.18 0.03
C ARG A 293 -95.20 -48.82 0.07
N GLU A 294 -96.23 -48.63 0.90
CA GLU A 294 -96.84 -47.32 1.14
C GLU A 294 -95.91 -46.37 1.92
N ILE A 295 -95.14 -46.89 2.89
CA ILE A 295 -94.12 -46.13 3.63
C ILE A 295 -92.93 -45.79 2.73
N GLU A 296 -92.49 -46.70 1.86
CA GLU A 296 -91.45 -46.48 0.86
C GLU A 296 -91.89 -45.47 -0.22
N ALA A 297 -93.16 -45.50 -0.65
CA ALA A 297 -93.73 -44.46 -1.52
C ALA A 297 -93.80 -43.08 -0.81
N GLN A 298 -94.16 -43.05 0.47
CA GLN A 298 -94.15 -41.81 1.28
C GLN A 298 -92.73 -41.28 1.58
N PHE A 299 -91.71 -42.15 1.64
CA PHE A 299 -90.30 -41.77 1.74
C PHE A 299 -89.67 -41.44 0.39
N ALA A 300 -90.16 -41.99 -0.73
CA ALA A 300 -89.79 -41.59 -2.08
C ALA A 300 -90.34 -40.18 -2.39
N ASP A 301 -91.61 -39.91 -2.08
CA ASP A 301 -92.22 -38.57 -2.25
C ASP A 301 -91.60 -37.52 -1.29
N ARG A 302 -91.25 -37.89 -0.04
CA ARG A 302 -90.46 -37.02 0.86
C ARG A 302 -89.00 -36.89 0.43
N GLY A 303 -88.43 -37.92 -0.19
CA GLY A 303 -87.07 -37.96 -0.70
C GLY A 303 -86.88 -37.17 -2.00
N GLU A 304 -87.91 -37.05 -2.82
CA GLU A 304 -87.96 -36.18 -4.01
C GLU A 304 -88.31 -34.74 -3.64
N SER A 305 -89.17 -34.51 -2.63
CA SER A 305 -89.40 -33.18 -2.05
C SER A 305 -88.16 -32.61 -1.35
N LEU A 306 -87.42 -33.43 -0.58
CA LEU A 306 -86.16 -33.00 0.05
C LEU A 306 -85.01 -32.92 -0.98
N ARG A 307 -84.93 -33.79 -1.99
CA ARG A 307 -83.95 -33.63 -3.08
C ARG A 307 -84.24 -32.39 -3.93
N GLY A 308 -85.49 -32.05 -4.21
CA GLY A 308 -85.87 -30.80 -4.88
C GLY A 308 -85.54 -29.55 -4.05
N GLU A 309 -85.66 -29.60 -2.72
CA GLU A 309 -85.29 -28.51 -1.81
C GLU A 309 -83.76 -28.40 -1.61
N TYR A 310 -83.04 -29.53 -1.57
CA TYR A 310 -81.57 -29.56 -1.48
C TYR A 310 -80.90 -29.21 -2.81
N GLU A 311 -81.45 -29.60 -3.96
CA GLU A 311 -80.97 -29.21 -5.29
C GLU A 311 -81.31 -27.76 -5.61
N SER A 312 -82.45 -27.23 -5.14
CA SER A 312 -82.75 -25.79 -5.21
C SER A 312 -81.86 -24.95 -4.28
N ARG A 313 -81.47 -25.47 -3.10
CA ARG A 313 -80.50 -24.82 -2.21
C ARG A 313 -79.05 -24.95 -2.70
N LEU A 314 -78.67 -26.07 -3.33
CA LEU A 314 -77.36 -26.23 -3.97
C LEU A 314 -77.25 -25.41 -5.26
N ALA A 315 -78.31 -25.29 -6.06
CA ALA A 315 -78.34 -24.44 -7.25
C ALA A 315 -78.35 -22.95 -6.88
N ALA A 316 -79.02 -22.55 -5.78
CA ALA A 316 -78.95 -21.21 -5.24
C ALA A 316 -77.55 -20.88 -4.65
N GLN A 317 -76.93 -21.78 -3.89
CA GLN A 317 -75.58 -21.59 -3.35
C GLN A 317 -74.47 -21.66 -4.42
N LYS A 318 -74.62 -22.48 -5.46
CA LYS A 318 -73.69 -22.51 -6.60
C LYS A 318 -73.86 -21.28 -7.49
N ALA A 319 -75.08 -20.79 -7.72
CA ALA A 319 -75.31 -19.52 -8.44
C ALA A 319 -74.86 -18.28 -7.64
N GLU A 320 -74.90 -18.32 -6.31
CA GLU A 320 -74.39 -17.25 -5.44
C GLU A 320 -72.85 -17.31 -5.33
N GLY A 321 -72.27 -18.51 -5.28
CA GLY A 321 -70.81 -18.75 -5.37
C GLY A 321 -70.23 -18.38 -6.74
N GLU A 322 -70.93 -18.65 -7.85
CA GLU A 322 -70.53 -18.25 -9.20
C GLU A 322 -70.69 -16.73 -9.42
N ARG A 323 -71.68 -16.06 -8.80
CA ARG A 323 -71.82 -14.59 -8.81
C ARG A 323 -70.77 -13.89 -7.94
N ILE A 324 -70.35 -14.49 -6.82
CA ILE A 324 -69.24 -13.97 -5.99
C ILE A 324 -67.89 -14.23 -6.67
N ALA A 325 -67.72 -15.36 -7.36
CA ALA A 325 -66.52 -15.66 -8.14
C ALA A 325 -66.43 -14.84 -9.44
N GLN A 326 -67.54 -14.50 -10.10
CA GLN A 326 -67.56 -13.56 -11.23
C GLN A 326 -67.34 -12.12 -10.77
N ARG A 327 -67.92 -11.68 -9.64
CA ARG A 327 -67.59 -10.35 -9.06
C ARG A 327 -66.14 -10.24 -8.62
N MET A 328 -65.55 -11.27 -8.00
CA MET A 328 -64.13 -11.23 -7.64
C MET A 328 -63.19 -11.35 -8.84
N ARG A 329 -63.59 -12.01 -9.96
CA ARG A 329 -62.80 -12.00 -11.21
C ARG A 329 -62.91 -10.68 -11.97
N GLU A 330 -64.09 -10.05 -11.99
CA GLU A 330 -64.30 -8.73 -12.59
C GLU A 330 -63.66 -7.60 -11.73
N GLU A 331 -63.64 -7.71 -10.40
CA GLU A 331 -62.93 -6.79 -9.50
C GLU A 331 -61.39 -6.98 -9.55
N PHE A 332 -60.90 -8.22 -9.77
CA PHE A 332 -59.47 -8.46 -10.03
C PHE A 332 -59.04 -7.98 -11.43
N GLU A 333 -59.83 -8.20 -12.48
CA GLU A 333 -59.48 -7.73 -13.83
C GLU A 333 -59.60 -6.20 -13.97
N VAL A 334 -60.50 -5.55 -13.24
CA VAL A 334 -60.58 -4.09 -13.13
C VAL A 334 -59.46 -3.54 -12.22
N GLY A 335 -59.09 -4.26 -11.16
CA GLY A 335 -57.97 -3.90 -10.28
C GLY A 335 -56.60 -4.07 -10.93
N GLU A 336 -56.40 -5.11 -11.74
CA GLU A 336 -55.16 -5.38 -12.48
C GLU A 336 -55.00 -4.43 -13.67
N LYS A 337 -56.08 -4.07 -14.37
CA LYS A 337 -56.06 -3.01 -15.40
C LYS A 337 -55.91 -1.61 -14.82
N ALA A 338 -56.48 -1.32 -13.64
CA ALA A 338 -56.28 -0.04 -12.94
C ALA A 338 -54.86 0.09 -12.37
N LEU A 339 -54.28 -0.97 -11.80
CA LEU A 339 -52.89 -0.99 -11.34
C LEU A 339 -51.91 -0.95 -12.51
N LEU A 340 -52.16 -1.63 -13.64
CA LEU A 340 -51.32 -1.54 -14.82
C LEU A 340 -51.44 -0.16 -15.51
N GLU A 341 -52.61 0.48 -15.52
CA GLU A 341 -52.74 1.87 -16.00
C GLU A 341 -52.17 2.91 -15.02
N GLU A 342 -52.22 2.69 -13.71
CA GLU A 342 -51.65 3.59 -12.70
C GLU A 342 -50.13 3.44 -12.60
N ILE A 343 -49.60 2.23 -12.80
CA ILE A 343 -48.16 1.97 -13.00
C ILE A 343 -47.71 2.52 -14.35
N SER A 344 -48.46 2.35 -15.45
CA SER A 344 -48.10 2.92 -16.75
C SER A 344 -48.21 4.45 -16.79
N ARG A 345 -49.16 5.07 -16.04
CA ARG A 345 -49.26 6.53 -15.89
C ARG A 345 -48.21 7.09 -14.93
N ARG A 346 -47.82 6.35 -13.89
CA ARG A 346 -46.66 6.71 -13.04
C ARG A 346 -45.37 6.59 -13.84
N ASP A 347 -45.15 5.51 -14.58
CA ASP A 347 -43.95 5.32 -15.38
C ASP A 347 -43.89 6.31 -16.54
N ALA A 348 -45.01 6.64 -17.21
CA ALA A 348 -45.02 7.67 -18.24
C ALA A 348 -44.84 9.10 -17.68
N ALA A 349 -45.46 9.45 -16.54
CA ALA A 349 -45.26 10.76 -15.91
C ALA A 349 -43.88 10.91 -15.26
N GLN A 350 -43.31 9.81 -14.75
CA GLN A 350 -41.98 9.76 -14.15
C GLN A 350 -40.89 9.71 -15.23
N ASN A 351 -41.13 9.07 -16.38
CA ASN A 351 -40.21 9.12 -17.53
C ASN A 351 -40.24 10.49 -18.23
N VAL A 352 -41.41 11.12 -18.43
CA VAL A 352 -41.47 12.50 -18.99
C VAL A 352 -40.89 13.52 -18.01
N ALA A 353 -41.16 13.41 -16.70
CA ALA A 353 -40.54 14.28 -15.70
C ALA A 353 -39.03 14.01 -15.53
N GLN A 354 -38.56 12.77 -15.71
CA GLN A 354 -37.13 12.43 -15.69
C GLN A 354 -36.41 12.82 -16.98
N GLU A 355 -37.05 12.78 -18.13
CA GLU A 355 -36.48 13.20 -19.41
C GLU A 355 -36.47 14.73 -19.54
N GLU A 356 -37.51 15.44 -19.10
CA GLU A 356 -37.49 16.91 -19.02
C GLU A 356 -36.53 17.41 -17.93
N SER A 357 -36.45 16.71 -16.78
CA SER A 357 -35.45 17.02 -15.75
C SER A 357 -34.04 16.65 -16.18
N ARG A 358 -33.83 15.58 -16.97
CA ARG A 358 -32.52 15.24 -17.53
C ARG A 358 -32.12 16.21 -18.63
N ALA A 359 -33.02 16.61 -19.53
CA ALA A 359 -32.73 17.60 -20.57
C ALA A 359 -32.50 19.01 -20.00
N LEU A 360 -33.27 19.43 -18.99
CA LEU A 360 -33.04 20.72 -18.30
C LEU A 360 -31.82 20.69 -17.39
N ARG A 361 -31.50 19.55 -16.75
CA ARG A 361 -30.26 19.39 -15.98
C ARG A 361 -29.05 19.29 -16.89
N GLU A 362 -29.09 18.54 -17.98
CA GLU A 362 -28.00 18.47 -18.95
C GLU A 362 -27.79 19.82 -19.65
N SER A 363 -28.85 20.56 -20.00
CA SER A 363 -28.74 21.91 -20.54
C SER A 363 -28.23 22.91 -19.50
N ALA A 364 -28.72 22.87 -18.25
CA ALA A 364 -28.25 23.74 -17.18
C ALA A 364 -26.82 23.39 -16.76
N ASP A 365 -26.44 22.11 -16.70
CA ASP A 365 -25.11 21.62 -16.37
C ASP A 365 -24.13 21.91 -17.49
N GLN A 366 -24.53 21.86 -18.76
CA GLN A 366 -23.71 22.32 -19.88
C GLN A 366 -23.53 23.84 -19.87
N ARG A 367 -24.56 24.63 -19.54
CA ARG A 367 -24.46 26.10 -19.42
C ARG A 367 -23.67 26.53 -18.19
N ILE A 368 -23.83 25.82 -17.08
CA ILE A 368 -23.09 26.04 -15.84
C ILE A 368 -21.64 25.56 -16.00
N ALA A 369 -21.36 24.47 -16.71
CA ALA A 369 -20.00 24.04 -17.04
C ALA A 369 -19.31 24.99 -18.01
N ALA A 370 -20.02 25.49 -19.03
CA ALA A 370 -19.50 26.50 -19.96
C ALA A 370 -19.22 27.83 -19.24
N LEU A 371 -20.17 28.35 -18.45
CA LEU A 371 -19.97 29.57 -17.68
C LEU A 371 -18.93 29.41 -16.58
N LYS A 372 -18.83 28.25 -15.91
CA LYS A 372 -17.76 27.98 -14.93
C LYS A 372 -16.39 27.86 -15.61
N ALA A 373 -16.30 27.32 -16.83
CA ALA A 373 -15.07 27.28 -17.60
C ALA A 373 -14.65 28.68 -18.09
N GLU A 374 -15.60 29.51 -18.53
CA GLU A 374 -15.35 30.90 -18.92
C GLU A 374 -14.99 31.77 -17.72
N PHE A 375 -15.70 31.65 -16.58
CA PHE A 375 -15.33 32.33 -15.34
C PHE A 375 -14.00 31.82 -14.77
N ALA A 376 -13.67 30.54 -14.90
CA ALA A 376 -12.36 30.02 -14.51
C ALA A 376 -11.24 30.58 -15.40
N GLN A 377 -11.44 30.67 -16.72
CA GLN A 377 -10.45 31.26 -17.62
C GLN A 377 -10.30 32.77 -17.46
N VAL A 378 -11.39 33.52 -17.26
CA VAL A 378 -11.35 34.97 -17.06
C VAL A 378 -10.78 35.31 -15.69
N ARG A 379 -11.13 34.53 -14.66
CA ARG A 379 -10.57 34.69 -13.32
C ARG A 379 -9.09 34.31 -13.26
N GLU A 380 -8.69 33.21 -13.89
CA GLU A 380 -7.27 32.81 -13.94
C GLU A 380 -6.42 33.78 -14.78
N SER A 381 -6.97 34.37 -15.85
CA SER A 381 -6.26 35.38 -16.66
C SER A 381 -6.21 36.77 -16.01
N LEU A 382 -7.23 37.18 -15.25
CA LEU A 382 -7.20 38.42 -14.46
C LEU A 382 -6.33 38.26 -13.20
N GLU A 383 -6.40 37.13 -12.50
CA GLU A 383 -5.53 36.85 -11.34
C GLU A 383 -4.07 36.73 -11.77
N LYS A 384 -3.76 36.10 -12.92
CA LYS A 384 -2.39 36.09 -13.48
C LYS A 384 -1.92 37.47 -13.91
N ARG A 385 -2.75 38.29 -14.57
CA ARG A 385 -2.35 39.67 -14.93
C ARG A 385 -2.15 40.57 -13.71
N HIS A 386 -3.02 40.47 -12.71
CA HIS A 386 -2.91 41.26 -11.49
C HIS A 386 -1.74 40.79 -10.61
N GLN A 387 -1.44 39.49 -10.57
CA GLN A 387 -0.22 38.97 -9.91
C GLN A 387 1.05 39.37 -10.66
N GLU A 388 1.05 39.36 -11.99
CA GLU A 388 2.18 39.80 -12.80
C GLU A 388 2.42 41.33 -12.70
N GLU A 389 1.37 42.16 -12.64
CA GLU A 389 1.51 43.61 -12.45
C GLU A 389 1.96 43.96 -11.03
N ILE A 390 1.42 43.28 -10.01
CA ILE A 390 1.87 43.44 -8.61
C ILE A 390 3.31 42.95 -8.43
N GLU A 391 3.72 41.86 -9.08
CA GLU A 391 5.10 41.38 -9.07
C GLU A 391 6.03 42.33 -9.83
N ARG A 392 5.59 42.90 -10.96
CA ARG A 392 6.36 43.91 -11.72
C ARG A 392 6.54 45.21 -10.95
N GLU A 393 5.48 45.74 -10.32
CA GLU A 393 5.57 46.96 -9.49
C GLU A 393 6.39 46.72 -8.21
N LYS A 394 6.24 45.55 -7.57
CA LYS A 394 7.11 45.18 -6.43
C LYS A 394 8.56 44.97 -6.84
N HIS A 395 8.82 44.45 -8.04
CA HIS A 395 10.18 44.26 -8.55
C HIS A 395 10.82 45.59 -8.98
N LEU A 396 10.04 46.52 -9.56
CA LEU A 396 10.51 47.87 -9.87
C LEU A 396 10.77 48.70 -8.61
N LEU A 397 9.87 48.63 -7.62
CA LEU A 397 10.07 49.26 -6.31
C LEU A 397 11.25 48.65 -5.55
N ARG A 398 11.47 47.33 -5.62
CA ARG A 398 12.68 46.69 -5.07
C ARG A 398 13.93 47.10 -5.81
N GLN A 399 13.90 47.21 -7.14
CA GLN A 399 15.05 47.67 -7.92
C GLN A 399 15.39 49.15 -7.68
N GLU A 400 14.41 50.04 -7.50
CA GLU A 400 14.66 51.44 -7.17
C GLU A 400 15.13 51.61 -5.72
N LEU A 401 14.58 50.83 -4.79
CA LEU A 401 15.05 50.77 -3.42
C LEU A 401 16.47 50.20 -3.35
N ASP A 402 16.79 49.16 -4.13
CA ASP A 402 18.12 48.57 -4.22
C ASP A 402 19.11 49.51 -4.93
N ARG A 403 18.66 50.35 -5.89
CA ARG A 403 19.48 51.42 -6.48
C ARG A 403 19.76 52.54 -5.48
N GLN A 404 18.77 52.95 -4.69
CA GLN A 404 18.95 53.94 -3.62
C GLN A 404 19.83 53.39 -2.48
N ASN A 405 19.66 52.11 -2.12
CA ASN A 405 20.50 51.43 -1.16
C ASN A 405 21.91 51.18 -1.70
N ALA A 406 22.08 50.88 -3.00
CA ALA A 406 23.39 50.77 -3.63
C ALA A 406 24.11 52.12 -3.74
N ALA A 407 23.39 53.22 -3.94
CA ALA A 407 23.94 54.57 -3.90
C ALA A 407 24.34 54.99 -2.48
N LEU A 408 23.54 54.62 -1.48
CA LEU A 408 23.88 54.77 -0.05
C LEU A 408 25.02 53.85 0.39
N GLU A 409 25.14 52.64 -0.18
CA GLU A 409 26.29 51.76 0.01
C GLU A 409 27.52 52.27 -0.73
N ALA A 410 27.39 52.98 -1.86
CA ALA A 410 28.51 53.61 -2.55
C ALA A 410 29.06 54.79 -1.73
N LEU A 411 28.17 55.66 -1.21
CA LEU A 411 28.52 56.70 -0.23
C LEU A 411 29.06 56.10 1.08
N GLY A 412 28.51 54.97 1.50
CA GLY A 412 28.98 54.19 2.64
C GLY A 412 30.34 53.52 2.41
N LYS A 413 30.67 53.11 1.17
CA LYS A 413 31.97 52.58 0.76
C LYS A 413 33.00 53.68 0.64
N GLU A 414 32.63 54.89 0.20
CA GLU A 414 33.52 56.06 0.26
C GLU A 414 33.79 56.50 1.71
N LEU A 415 32.78 56.44 2.57
CA LEU A 415 32.92 56.60 4.01
C LEU A 415 33.82 55.49 4.60
N LYS A 416 33.67 54.24 4.12
CA LYS A 416 34.51 53.10 4.51
C LYS A 416 35.95 53.25 4.04
N VAL A 417 36.20 53.82 2.87
CA VAL A 417 37.56 54.16 2.39
C VAL A 417 38.19 55.27 3.24
N SER A 418 37.38 56.21 3.75
CA SER A 418 37.85 57.21 4.72
C SER A 418 38.13 56.59 6.10
N GLN A 419 37.36 55.56 6.50
CA GLN A 419 37.59 54.75 7.70
C GLN A 419 38.72 53.73 7.53
N ASP A 420 39.01 53.24 6.33
CA ASP A 420 40.12 52.34 6.03
C ASP A 420 41.45 53.08 6.03
N ARG A 421 41.44 54.38 5.70
CA ARG A 421 42.56 55.30 5.98
C ARG A 421 42.80 55.49 7.48
N LEU A 422 41.75 55.41 8.31
CA LEU A 422 41.84 55.31 9.77
C LEU A 422 42.28 53.90 10.24
N ALA A 423 41.90 52.83 9.53
CA ALA A 423 42.33 51.45 9.80
C ALA A 423 43.79 51.16 9.39
N GLN A 424 44.33 51.87 8.41
CA GLN A 424 45.76 51.83 8.08
C GLN A 424 46.62 52.45 9.19
N ASN A 425 46.07 53.44 9.90
CA ASN A 425 46.59 53.91 11.17
C ASN A 425 46.52 52.83 12.26
N HIS A 426 45.53 51.90 12.21
CA HIS A 426 45.47 50.72 13.06
C HIS A 426 46.44 49.59 12.66
N LEU A 427 46.86 49.46 11.40
CA LEU A 427 47.83 48.41 11.01
C LEU A 427 49.27 48.78 11.42
N LEU A 428 49.57 50.06 11.57
CA LEU A 428 50.75 50.51 12.32
C LEU A 428 50.74 49.98 13.77
N ARG A 429 49.56 49.73 14.36
CA ARG A 429 49.39 49.01 15.64
C ARG A 429 49.42 47.48 15.51
N ALA A 430 49.27 46.91 14.31
CA ALA A 430 49.42 45.47 14.07
C ALA A 430 50.90 45.03 14.02
N LYS A 431 51.83 45.97 13.77
CA LYS A 431 53.26 45.80 14.04
C LYS A 431 53.55 45.66 15.54
N ASP A 432 52.70 46.22 16.40
CA ASP A 432 52.75 45.99 17.84
C ASP A 432 52.08 44.63 18.20
N ALA A 433 51.06 44.20 17.45
CA ALA A 433 50.50 42.85 17.54
C ALA A 433 51.46 41.74 17.06
N GLN A 434 52.51 42.10 16.32
CA GLN A 434 53.63 41.22 15.98
C GLN A 434 54.51 40.88 17.20
N ALA A 435 54.52 41.74 18.23
CA ALA A 435 55.10 41.43 19.53
C ALA A 435 54.18 40.49 20.33
N VAL A 436 52.87 40.70 20.26
CA VAL A 436 51.86 39.80 20.87
C VAL A 436 51.81 38.44 20.17
N ARG A 437 52.08 38.33 18.86
CA ARG A 437 52.20 37.04 18.15
C ARG A 437 53.38 36.18 18.62
N ALA A 438 54.44 36.78 19.15
CA ALA A 438 55.55 36.07 19.78
C ALA A 438 55.14 35.48 21.16
N GLU A 439 54.21 36.15 21.86
CA GLU A 439 53.58 35.64 23.08
C GLU A 439 52.51 34.58 22.76
N LEU A 440 51.69 34.81 21.73
CA LEU A 440 50.69 33.85 21.23
C LEU A 440 51.31 32.56 20.69
N THR A 441 52.54 32.57 20.19
CA THR A 441 53.25 31.34 19.75
C THR A 441 53.83 30.54 20.92
N ALA A 442 54.01 31.16 22.09
CA ALA A 442 54.29 30.47 23.35
C ALA A 442 53.00 29.91 23.96
N GLU A 443 51.90 30.67 23.94
CA GLU A 443 50.57 30.22 24.39
C GLU A 443 49.97 29.15 23.47
N PHE A 444 50.16 29.20 22.14
CA PHE A 444 49.72 28.15 21.20
C PHE A 444 50.43 26.81 21.41
N ARG A 445 51.70 26.80 21.85
CA ARG A 445 52.38 25.56 22.26
C ARG A 445 51.80 24.99 23.55
N GLN A 446 51.45 25.85 24.49
CA GLN A 446 50.81 25.46 25.74
C GLN A 446 49.36 24.94 25.50
N VAL A 447 48.60 25.60 24.62
CA VAL A 447 47.24 25.20 24.19
C VAL A 447 47.25 23.95 23.31
N LEU A 448 48.26 23.70 22.49
CA LEU A 448 48.40 22.43 21.75
C LEU A 448 48.72 21.26 22.68
N GLU A 449 49.58 21.45 23.69
CA GLU A 449 49.84 20.44 24.71
C GLU A 449 48.63 20.18 25.64
N GLU A 450 47.80 21.21 25.89
CA GLU A 450 46.53 21.09 26.60
C GLU A 450 45.43 20.47 25.73
N HIS A 451 45.38 20.78 24.43
CA HIS A 451 44.45 20.20 23.45
C HIS A 451 44.78 18.74 23.14
N ASP A 452 46.05 18.34 23.13
CA ASP A 452 46.46 16.94 22.98
C ASP A 452 46.19 16.14 24.27
N ARG A 453 46.34 16.76 25.45
CA ARG A 453 45.90 16.18 26.74
C ARG A 453 44.38 16.10 26.86
N GLU A 454 43.64 17.10 26.38
CA GLU A 454 42.17 17.09 26.35
C GLU A 454 41.62 16.18 25.26
N GLY A 455 42.28 16.06 24.10
CA GLY A 455 41.95 15.13 23.04
C GLY A 455 42.16 13.68 23.47
N ALA A 456 43.24 13.39 24.20
CA ALA A 456 43.45 12.09 24.83
C ALA A 456 42.40 11.79 25.92
N LYS A 457 42.04 12.77 26.76
CA LYS A 457 40.96 12.63 27.76
C LYS A 457 39.58 12.47 27.12
N ARG A 458 39.28 13.18 26.02
CA ARG A 458 38.01 13.09 25.28
C ARG A 458 37.88 11.77 24.52
N LEU A 459 38.98 11.22 24.00
CA LEU A 459 38.99 9.89 23.39
C LEU A 459 38.89 8.79 24.45
N GLU A 460 39.43 9.00 25.65
CA GLU A 460 39.29 8.07 26.77
C GLU A 460 37.88 8.12 27.39
N THR A 461 37.26 9.31 27.53
CA THR A 461 35.85 9.42 27.94
C THR A 461 34.92 8.91 26.85
N ALA A 462 35.13 9.22 25.57
CA ALA A 462 34.31 8.67 24.49
C ALA A 462 34.44 7.14 24.37
N ARG A 463 35.62 6.55 24.67
CA ARG A 463 35.77 5.09 24.76
C ARG A 463 35.07 4.50 25.98
N LYS A 464 35.05 5.20 27.12
CA LYS A 464 34.33 4.79 28.32
C LYS A 464 32.82 4.95 28.18
N ASP A 465 32.36 6.02 27.55
CA ASP A 465 30.95 6.31 27.26
C ASP A 465 30.42 5.33 26.22
N TRP A 466 31.18 5.03 25.16
CA TRP A 466 30.81 4.00 24.18
C TRP A 466 30.85 2.59 24.76
N ALA A 467 31.77 2.29 25.68
CA ALA A 467 31.79 1.01 26.39
C ALA A 467 30.61 0.89 27.37
N ALA A 468 30.27 1.96 28.10
CA ALA A 468 29.14 2.01 29.02
C ALA A 468 27.78 2.01 28.30
N GLU A 469 27.68 2.64 27.13
CA GLU A 469 26.48 2.60 26.28
C GLU A 469 26.31 1.21 25.64
N ARG A 470 27.42 0.56 25.26
CA ARG A 470 27.41 -0.83 24.80
C ARG A 470 27.07 -1.83 25.91
N GLU A 471 27.56 -1.62 27.14
CA GLU A 471 27.18 -2.43 28.31
C GLU A 471 25.72 -2.17 28.69
N GLY A 472 25.24 -0.92 28.70
CA GLY A 472 23.83 -0.58 28.95
C GLY A 472 22.88 -1.16 27.90
N LEU A 473 23.27 -1.22 26.62
CA LEU A 473 22.49 -1.89 25.58
C LEU A 473 22.51 -3.43 25.70
N LEU A 474 23.60 -4.01 26.23
CA LEU A 474 23.67 -5.44 26.52
C LEU A 474 22.85 -5.80 27.78
N GLU A 475 22.85 -4.95 28.80
CA GLU A 475 22.01 -5.07 29.99
C GLU A 475 20.53 -4.85 29.66
N GLU A 476 20.18 -3.88 28.80
CA GLU A 476 18.81 -3.68 28.33
C GLU A 476 18.33 -4.85 27.46
N ARG A 477 19.23 -5.42 26.65
CA ARG A 477 18.94 -6.65 25.89
C ARG A 477 18.75 -7.84 26.83
N GLN A 478 19.61 -8.03 27.82
CA GLN A 478 19.48 -9.09 28.82
C GLN A 478 18.23 -8.90 29.69
N PHE A 479 17.84 -7.66 30.00
CA PHE A 479 16.61 -7.35 30.71
C PHE A 479 15.37 -7.63 29.87
N ARG A 480 15.38 -7.29 28.57
CA ARG A 480 14.29 -7.65 27.64
C ARG A 480 14.22 -9.15 27.41
N ASP A 481 15.36 -9.82 27.29
CA ASP A 481 15.42 -11.28 27.15
C ASP A 481 14.93 -11.96 28.44
N ALA A 482 15.24 -11.43 29.63
CA ALA A 482 14.69 -11.89 30.91
C ALA A 482 13.19 -11.59 31.07
N GLN A 483 12.68 -10.45 30.57
CA GLN A 483 11.24 -10.18 30.52
C GLN A 483 10.51 -11.11 29.55
N ILE A 484 11.13 -11.44 28.42
CA ILE A 484 10.60 -12.42 27.45
C ILE A 484 10.62 -13.82 28.07
N GLU A 485 11.67 -14.22 28.78
CA GLU A 485 11.73 -15.50 29.48
C GLU A 485 10.74 -15.56 30.65
N SER A 486 10.55 -14.47 31.40
CA SER A 486 9.50 -14.38 32.43
C SER A 486 8.12 -14.49 31.81
N ALA A 487 7.82 -13.77 30.73
CA ALA A 487 6.53 -13.85 30.04
C ALA A 487 6.31 -15.23 29.40
N ARG A 488 7.37 -15.89 28.93
CA ARG A 488 7.31 -17.29 28.48
C ARG A 488 7.08 -18.26 29.64
N GLY A 489 7.66 -17.98 30.81
CA GLY A 489 7.41 -18.69 32.06
C GLY A 489 5.95 -18.55 32.51
N ASP A 490 5.40 -17.34 32.48
CA ASP A 490 4.01 -17.05 32.84
C ASP A 490 3.02 -17.70 31.84
N VAL A 491 3.34 -17.69 30.55
CA VAL A 491 2.55 -18.40 29.52
C VAL A 491 2.67 -19.92 29.69
N ALA A 492 3.83 -20.45 30.07
CA ALA A 492 4.01 -21.88 30.35
C ALA A 492 3.27 -22.30 31.64
N GLN A 493 3.25 -21.46 32.67
CA GLN A 493 2.50 -21.67 33.90
C GLN A 493 0.99 -21.55 33.66
N LEU A 494 0.54 -20.61 32.82
CA LEU A 494 -0.87 -20.53 32.41
C LEU A 494 -1.28 -21.73 31.54
N ARG A 495 -0.38 -22.24 30.67
CA ARG A 495 -0.63 -23.47 29.92
C ARG A 495 -0.68 -24.69 30.84
N GLN A 496 0.26 -24.84 31.77
CA GLN A 496 0.21 -25.90 32.77
C GLN A 496 -1.02 -25.79 33.68
N ALA A 497 -1.44 -24.58 34.07
CA ALA A 497 -2.65 -24.38 34.86
C ALA A 497 -3.91 -24.72 34.05
N MET A 498 -3.97 -24.35 32.77
CA MET A 498 -5.08 -24.68 31.86
C MET A 498 -5.12 -26.17 31.52
N ASP A 499 -3.96 -26.81 31.35
CA ASP A 499 -3.84 -28.24 31.11
C ASP A 499 -4.16 -29.04 32.38
N ALA A 500 -3.75 -28.57 33.56
CA ALA A 500 -4.16 -29.14 34.84
C ALA A 500 -5.65 -28.92 35.11
N GLN A 501 -6.23 -27.80 34.69
CA GLN A 501 -7.67 -27.54 34.81
C GLN A 501 -8.47 -28.39 33.80
N ARG A 502 -7.93 -28.64 32.60
CA ARG A 502 -8.48 -29.60 31.64
C ARG A 502 -8.41 -31.03 32.16
N GLN A 503 -7.26 -31.46 32.68
CA GLN A 503 -7.10 -32.79 33.25
C GLN A 503 -7.96 -32.97 34.51
N ALA A 504 -8.10 -31.95 35.35
CA ALA A 504 -9.01 -31.98 36.50
C ALA A 504 -10.48 -32.08 36.04
N LEU A 505 -10.90 -31.34 35.01
CA LEU A 505 -12.25 -31.46 34.45
C LEU A 505 -12.46 -32.80 33.74
N GLU A 506 -11.48 -33.31 32.99
CA GLU A 506 -11.55 -34.62 32.34
C GLU A 506 -11.62 -35.76 33.36
N LEU A 507 -10.90 -35.66 34.49
CA LEU A 507 -11.01 -36.60 35.61
C LEU A 507 -12.34 -36.44 36.37
N ASP A 508 -12.88 -35.22 36.50
CA ASP A 508 -14.20 -34.98 37.09
C ASP A 508 -15.34 -35.50 36.19
N PHE A 509 -15.19 -35.39 34.87
CA PHE A 509 -16.11 -35.95 33.88
C PHE A 509 -15.97 -37.46 33.77
N ALA A 510 -14.76 -38.00 33.79
CA ALA A 510 -14.52 -39.45 33.81
C ALA A 510 -15.04 -40.07 35.11
N GLY A 511 -14.79 -39.44 36.26
CA GLY A 511 -15.30 -39.87 37.57
C GLY A 511 -16.82 -39.79 37.66
N ARG A 512 -17.46 -38.75 37.09
CA ARG A 512 -18.93 -38.67 37.02
C ARG A 512 -19.52 -39.67 36.03
N ARG A 513 -18.81 -40.00 34.94
CA ARG A 513 -19.24 -40.97 33.93
C ARG A 513 -19.09 -42.40 34.44
N GLU A 514 -17.99 -42.72 35.12
CA GLU A 514 -17.82 -44.01 35.80
C GLU A 514 -18.77 -44.16 36.99
N ALA A 515 -19.02 -43.10 37.78
CA ALA A 515 -20.01 -43.14 38.84
C ALA A 515 -21.45 -43.33 38.29
N LEU A 516 -21.81 -42.68 37.18
CA LEU A 516 -23.09 -42.89 36.50
C LEU A 516 -23.19 -44.29 35.87
N GLU A 517 -22.10 -44.80 35.30
CA GLU A 517 -22.07 -46.15 34.73
C GLU A 517 -22.08 -47.24 35.81
N GLU A 518 -21.44 -47.04 36.97
CA GLU A 518 -21.51 -47.93 38.13
C GLU A 518 -22.87 -47.83 38.84
N GLU A 519 -23.46 -46.64 38.90
CA GLU A 519 -24.82 -46.46 39.44
C GLU A 519 -25.87 -47.09 38.50
N GLN A 520 -25.69 -47.00 37.18
CA GLN A 520 -26.52 -47.69 36.19
C GLN A 520 -26.28 -49.20 36.15
N ARG A 521 -25.03 -49.68 36.23
CA ARG A 521 -24.71 -51.12 36.34
C ARG A 521 -25.19 -51.69 37.67
N GLY A 522 -25.08 -50.94 38.75
CA GLY A 522 -25.59 -51.29 40.08
C GLY A 522 -27.12 -51.29 40.12
N ALA A 523 -27.79 -50.34 39.47
CA ALA A 523 -29.25 -50.33 39.31
C ALA A 523 -29.73 -51.51 38.44
N LEU A 524 -29.09 -51.76 37.31
CA LEU A 524 -29.39 -52.90 36.43
C LEU A 524 -29.07 -54.25 37.09
N GLN A 525 -28.01 -54.36 37.90
CA GLN A 525 -27.71 -55.59 38.65
C GLN A 525 -28.68 -55.80 39.82
N ARG A 526 -29.11 -54.74 40.51
CA ARG A 526 -30.16 -54.84 41.55
C ARG A 526 -31.50 -55.19 40.92
N GLU A 527 -31.81 -54.66 39.75
CA GLU A 527 -33.06 -54.91 39.04
C GLU A 527 -33.07 -56.31 38.40
N THR A 528 -31.97 -56.78 37.81
CA THR A 528 -31.84 -58.16 37.32
C THR A 528 -31.75 -59.19 38.44
N SER A 529 -31.14 -58.88 39.58
CA SER A 529 -31.13 -59.77 40.76
C SER A 529 -32.49 -59.79 41.46
N ARG A 530 -33.21 -58.66 41.51
CA ARG A 530 -34.59 -58.58 41.98
C ARG A 530 -35.54 -59.33 41.05
N LEU A 531 -35.39 -59.20 39.73
CA LEU A 531 -36.20 -59.94 38.74
C LEU A 531 -35.89 -61.43 38.75
N ARG A 532 -34.64 -61.85 38.98
CA ARG A 532 -34.29 -63.28 39.16
C ARG A 532 -34.83 -63.87 40.46
N LEU A 533 -34.71 -63.17 41.59
CA LEU A 533 -35.33 -63.60 42.86
C LEU A 533 -36.87 -63.55 42.81
N GLU A 534 -37.47 -62.60 42.10
CA GLU A 534 -38.91 -62.57 41.85
C GLU A 534 -39.36 -63.66 40.86
N MET A 535 -38.52 -64.09 39.91
CA MET A 535 -38.82 -65.21 39.01
C MET A 535 -38.67 -66.55 39.72
N ASP A 536 -37.61 -66.75 40.51
CA ASP A 536 -37.39 -67.99 41.29
C ASP A 536 -38.45 -68.14 42.41
N ALA A 537 -38.93 -67.02 42.99
CA ALA A 537 -40.08 -67.03 43.91
C ALA A 537 -41.42 -67.25 43.19
N LYS A 538 -41.56 -66.82 41.92
CA LYS A 538 -42.76 -67.09 41.11
C LYS A 538 -42.79 -68.54 40.62
N ASP A 539 -41.65 -69.15 40.31
CA ASP A 539 -41.55 -70.54 39.86
C ASP A 539 -41.82 -71.54 41.01
N ALA A 540 -41.37 -71.24 42.23
CA ALA A 540 -41.71 -72.02 43.43
C ALA A 540 -43.20 -71.89 43.84
N VAL A 541 -43.83 -70.76 43.57
CA VAL A 541 -45.27 -70.53 43.81
C VAL A 541 -46.14 -71.18 42.72
N ILE A 542 -45.67 -71.22 41.46
CA ILE A 542 -46.34 -71.91 40.34
C ILE A 542 -46.40 -73.43 40.56
N GLU A 543 -45.40 -74.02 41.21
CA GLU A 543 -45.35 -75.46 41.49
C GLU A 543 -46.20 -75.89 42.70
N ASP A 544 -46.43 -74.99 43.68
CA ASP A 544 -47.39 -75.19 44.78
C ASP A 544 -48.85 -74.87 44.36
N ILE A 545 -49.05 -73.96 43.38
CA ILE A 545 -50.35 -73.66 42.77
C ILE A 545 -50.86 -74.82 41.89
N ARG A 546 -49.97 -75.52 41.15
CA ARG A 546 -50.35 -76.70 40.34
C ARG A 546 -50.92 -77.86 41.16
N LYS A 547 -50.57 -77.98 42.45
CA LYS A 547 -51.10 -79.02 43.35
C LYS A 547 -52.41 -78.61 44.05
N ARG A 548 -52.76 -77.33 44.10
CA ARG A 548 -54.01 -76.80 44.71
C ARG A 548 -55.11 -76.49 43.70
N LEU A 549 -54.79 -76.45 42.39
CA LEU A 549 -55.75 -76.13 41.33
C LEU A 549 -56.68 -77.28 40.91
N SER A 550 -56.44 -78.53 41.35
CA SER A 550 -57.38 -79.63 41.12
C SER A 550 -58.56 -79.66 42.10
N SER A 551 -58.53 -78.83 43.16
CA SER A 551 -59.55 -78.84 44.24
C SER A 551 -60.42 -77.58 44.34
N ALA A 552 -60.23 -76.56 43.49
CA ALA A 552 -61.00 -75.30 43.57
C ALA A 552 -61.76 -75.00 42.27
N GLN A 553 -62.45 -76.02 41.78
CA GLN A 553 -63.47 -75.95 40.73
C GLN A 553 -64.75 -75.22 41.21
N GLU A 554 -64.73 -74.54 42.37
CA GLU A 554 -65.92 -74.09 43.09
C GLU A 554 -66.06 -72.57 43.34
N GLU A 555 -65.14 -71.70 42.93
CA GLU A 555 -65.38 -70.24 43.06
C GLU A 555 -65.20 -69.47 41.75
N ALA A 556 -65.71 -70.07 40.68
CA ALA A 556 -65.90 -69.55 39.32
C ALA A 556 -66.68 -68.23 39.17
N VAL A 557 -66.91 -67.49 40.26
CA VAL A 557 -67.65 -66.22 40.28
C VAL A 557 -66.73 -65.00 40.43
N ARG A 558 -65.46 -65.15 40.86
CA ARG A 558 -64.46 -64.05 40.84
C ARG A 558 -63.78 -63.83 39.48
N GLY A 559 -63.93 -64.77 38.54
CA GLY A 559 -63.24 -64.76 37.25
C GLY A 559 -63.63 -63.63 36.29
N ALA A 560 -64.80 -63.01 36.45
CA ALA A 560 -65.25 -61.93 35.55
C ALA A 560 -64.62 -60.56 35.87
N ALA A 561 -64.30 -60.28 37.14
CA ALA A 561 -63.75 -58.98 37.55
C ALA A 561 -62.23 -58.87 37.30
N GLN A 562 -61.50 -59.98 37.42
CA GLN A 562 -60.03 -60.00 37.21
C GLN A 562 -59.62 -59.99 35.73
N ALA A 563 -60.50 -60.40 34.81
CA ALA A 563 -60.25 -60.30 33.37
C ALA A 563 -60.22 -58.84 32.88
N GLN A 564 -61.03 -57.97 33.49
CA GLN A 564 -61.07 -56.54 33.16
C GLN A 564 -59.85 -55.80 33.73
N GLU A 565 -59.40 -56.16 34.93
CA GLU A 565 -58.19 -55.60 35.55
C GLU A 565 -56.90 -56.08 34.85
N ALA A 566 -56.88 -57.31 34.32
CA ALA A 566 -55.78 -57.84 33.50
C ALA A 566 -55.68 -57.14 32.12
N LEU A 567 -56.81 -56.81 31.50
CA LEU A 567 -56.84 -56.05 30.25
C LEU A 567 -56.41 -54.59 30.46
N GLU A 568 -56.82 -53.95 31.55
CA GLU A 568 -56.38 -52.59 31.90
C GLU A 568 -54.89 -52.54 32.29
N ALA A 569 -54.37 -53.58 32.98
CA ALA A 569 -52.93 -53.73 33.26
C ALA A 569 -52.10 -53.98 31.99
N GLN A 570 -52.64 -54.72 31.01
CA GLN A 570 -51.99 -54.93 29.71
C GLN A 570 -52.04 -53.65 28.86
N ARG A 571 -53.14 -52.89 28.92
CA ARG A 571 -53.30 -51.61 28.22
C ARG A 571 -52.39 -50.53 28.78
N THR A 572 -52.22 -50.47 30.10
CA THR A 572 -51.29 -49.56 30.78
C THR A 572 -49.82 -49.94 30.55
N ARG A 573 -49.48 -51.23 30.50
CA ARG A 573 -48.13 -51.69 30.08
C ARG A 573 -47.83 -51.33 28.63
N MET A 574 -48.75 -51.59 27.70
CA MET A 574 -48.54 -51.22 26.29
C MET A 574 -48.50 -49.70 26.08
N THR A 575 -49.29 -48.91 26.81
CA THR A 575 -49.17 -47.44 26.72
C THR A 575 -47.91 -46.91 27.38
N ALA A 576 -47.43 -47.52 28.48
CA ALA A 576 -46.14 -47.18 29.09
C ALA A 576 -44.96 -47.53 28.19
N ASP A 577 -44.97 -48.71 27.57
CA ASP A 577 -43.92 -49.15 26.62
C ASP A 577 -43.95 -48.29 25.35
N PHE A 578 -45.14 -47.93 24.84
CA PHE A 578 -45.26 -47.05 23.68
C PHE A 578 -44.84 -45.61 23.97
N GLN A 579 -45.16 -45.07 25.15
CA GLN A 579 -44.68 -43.76 25.59
C GLN A 579 -43.17 -43.75 25.85
N ARG A 580 -42.60 -44.88 26.30
CA ARG A 580 -41.16 -45.06 26.47
C ARG A 580 -40.46 -45.06 25.11
N VAL A 581 -40.94 -45.83 24.13
CA VAL A 581 -40.40 -45.84 22.76
C VAL A 581 -40.51 -44.47 22.09
N LEU A 582 -41.63 -43.74 22.29
CA LEU A 582 -41.75 -42.37 21.77
C LEU A 582 -40.80 -41.38 22.46
N ARG A 583 -40.61 -41.48 23.78
CA ARG A 583 -39.65 -40.63 24.49
C ARG A 583 -38.22 -40.94 24.06
N ASP A 584 -37.86 -42.22 23.99
CA ASP A 584 -36.53 -42.66 23.58
C ASP A 584 -36.25 -42.19 22.15
N ARG A 585 -37.18 -42.37 21.21
CA ARG A 585 -37.04 -41.91 19.82
C ARG A 585 -37.00 -40.38 19.69
N SER A 586 -37.81 -39.65 20.45
CA SER A 586 -37.76 -38.18 20.48
C SER A 586 -36.48 -37.65 21.12
N SER A 587 -35.90 -38.37 22.08
CA SER A 587 -34.62 -38.03 22.71
C SER A 587 -33.44 -38.36 21.80
N GLU A 588 -33.52 -39.44 21.02
CA GLU A 588 -32.54 -39.77 19.98
C GLU A 588 -32.57 -38.75 18.83
N GLU A 589 -33.75 -38.28 18.44
CA GLU A 589 -33.89 -37.22 17.43
C GLU A 589 -33.43 -35.86 17.96
N ALA A 590 -33.73 -35.52 19.22
CA ALA A 590 -33.23 -34.30 19.87
C ALA A 590 -31.70 -34.31 19.96
N THR A 591 -31.09 -35.43 20.38
CA THR A 591 -29.62 -35.57 20.46
C THR A 591 -28.96 -35.55 19.08
N ARG A 592 -29.59 -36.11 18.04
CA ARG A 592 -29.10 -35.97 16.65
C ARG A 592 -29.18 -34.53 16.14
N LEU A 593 -30.24 -33.81 16.47
CA LEU A 593 -30.39 -32.40 16.09
C LEU A 593 -29.43 -31.49 16.87
N GLU A 594 -29.17 -31.80 18.14
CA GLU A 594 -28.15 -31.10 18.93
C GLU A 594 -26.75 -31.39 18.40
N ALA A 595 -26.40 -32.65 18.12
CA ALA A 595 -25.11 -33.00 17.50
C ALA A 595 -24.93 -32.31 16.14
N PHE A 596 -25.96 -32.28 15.29
CA PHE A 596 -25.91 -31.59 14.01
C PHE A 596 -25.76 -30.06 14.16
N ARG A 597 -26.41 -29.46 15.16
CA ARG A 597 -26.24 -28.03 15.47
C ARG A 597 -24.84 -27.72 15.99
N GLU A 598 -24.30 -28.58 16.85
CA GLU A 598 -22.93 -28.45 17.36
C GLU A 598 -21.90 -28.60 16.24
N ASP A 599 -22.08 -29.55 15.32
CA ASP A 599 -21.23 -29.71 14.13
C ASP A 599 -21.33 -28.50 13.19
N TRP A 600 -22.54 -27.96 12.98
CA TRP A 600 -22.74 -26.75 12.18
C TRP A 600 -22.10 -25.50 12.82
N ASP A 601 -22.27 -25.32 14.12
CA ASP A 601 -21.64 -24.22 14.86
C ASP A 601 -20.11 -24.38 14.92
N ALA A 602 -19.61 -25.61 14.98
CA ALA A 602 -18.18 -25.90 14.88
C ALA A 602 -17.61 -25.52 13.50
N GLN A 603 -18.30 -25.90 12.41
CA GLN A 603 -17.93 -25.49 11.05
C GLN A 603 -17.99 -23.96 10.87
N ARG A 604 -19.02 -23.31 11.41
CA ARG A 604 -19.15 -21.85 11.37
C ARG A 604 -18.00 -21.17 12.12
N ARG A 605 -17.64 -21.66 13.31
CA ARG A 605 -16.50 -21.13 14.09
C ARG A 605 -15.18 -21.36 13.36
N GLN A 606 -14.98 -22.50 12.72
CA GLN A 606 -13.80 -22.75 11.89
C GLN A 606 -13.69 -21.74 10.73
N LEU A 607 -14.78 -21.49 10.01
CA LEU A 607 -14.79 -20.50 8.93
C LEU A 607 -14.58 -19.06 9.43
N GLU A 608 -15.10 -18.71 10.61
CA GLU A 608 -14.84 -17.41 11.24
C GLU A 608 -13.36 -17.27 11.64
N VAL A 609 -12.75 -18.32 12.20
CA VAL A 609 -11.31 -18.35 12.52
C VAL A 609 -10.45 -18.26 11.26
N GLU A 610 -10.79 -18.96 10.18
CA GLU A 610 -10.08 -18.88 8.89
C GLU A 610 -10.19 -17.48 8.27
N LYS A 611 -11.39 -16.87 8.33
CA LYS A 611 -11.62 -15.51 7.85
C LYS A 611 -10.81 -14.48 8.64
N ASP A 612 -10.75 -14.60 9.96
CA ASP A 612 -9.97 -13.70 10.79
C ASP A 612 -8.46 -13.94 10.64
N GLY A 613 -8.04 -15.19 10.44
CA GLY A 613 -6.67 -15.54 10.05
C GLY A 613 -6.25 -14.88 8.73
N LEU A 614 -7.09 -14.96 7.69
CA LEU A 614 -6.84 -14.29 6.41
C LEU A 614 -6.79 -12.77 6.54
N ARG A 615 -7.64 -12.18 7.39
CA ARG A 615 -7.60 -10.73 7.70
C ARG A 615 -6.31 -10.33 8.41
N GLN A 616 -5.84 -11.13 9.37
CA GLN A 616 -4.56 -10.91 10.04
C GLN A 616 -3.37 -11.08 9.10
N GLU A 617 -3.39 -12.06 8.20
CA GLU A 617 -2.35 -12.23 7.19
C GLU A 617 -2.32 -11.07 6.18
N LEU A 618 -3.48 -10.62 5.71
CA LEU A 618 -3.57 -9.49 4.78
C LEU A 618 -3.15 -8.17 5.44
N SER A 619 -3.59 -7.90 6.67
CA SER A 619 -3.15 -6.72 7.43
C SER A 619 -1.65 -6.78 7.72
N GLY A 620 -1.12 -7.92 8.16
CA GLY A 620 0.31 -8.11 8.36
C GLY A 620 1.13 -7.97 7.06
N ARG A 621 0.60 -8.38 5.91
CA ARG A 621 1.23 -8.13 4.60
C ARG A 621 1.21 -6.64 4.24
N LEU A 622 0.08 -5.96 4.43
CA LEU A 622 -0.06 -4.52 4.18
C LEU A 622 0.89 -3.70 5.07
N GLU A 623 1.03 -4.07 6.35
CA GLU A 623 2.01 -3.43 7.23
C GLU A 623 3.44 -3.68 6.76
N ARG A 624 3.80 -4.90 6.35
CA ARG A 624 5.14 -5.18 5.79
C ARG A 624 5.41 -4.39 4.50
N PHE A 625 4.40 -4.25 3.63
CA PHE A 625 4.51 -3.42 2.42
C PHE A 625 4.68 -1.94 2.78
N ARG A 626 3.93 -1.46 3.78
CA ARG A 626 4.05 -0.09 4.26
C ARG A 626 5.42 0.18 4.87
N THR A 627 5.93 -0.70 5.74
CA THR A 627 7.26 -0.54 6.35
C THR A 627 8.37 -0.63 5.29
N ALA A 628 8.24 -1.53 4.32
CA ALA A 628 9.20 -1.63 3.21
C ALA A 628 9.20 -0.37 2.33
N LEU A 629 8.03 0.21 2.03
CA LEU A 629 7.94 1.48 1.32
C LEU A 629 8.52 2.64 2.15
N GLU A 630 8.21 2.71 3.45
CA GLU A 630 8.76 3.73 4.35
C GLU A 630 10.29 3.63 4.46
N GLU A 631 10.86 2.42 4.50
CA GLU A 631 12.30 2.19 4.42
C GLU A 631 12.88 2.59 3.05
N GLU A 632 12.23 2.26 1.93
CA GLU A 632 12.65 2.70 0.60
C GLU A 632 12.65 4.24 0.48
N TYR A 633 11.64 4.92 1.03
CA TYR A 633 11.60 6.38 1.05
C TYR A 633 12.70 6.97 1.94
N ARG A 634 12.97 6.39 3.11
CA ARG A 634 14.10 6.82 3.97
C ARG A 634 15.45 6.62 3.27
N ASN A 635 15.66 5.48 2.62
CA ASN A 635 16.88 5.19 1.88
C ASN A 635 17.05 6.15 0.70
N ARG A 636 15.97 6.47 -0.03
CA ARG A 636 16.00 7.48 -1.10
C ARG A 636 16.30 8.87 -0.56
N ALA A 637 15.69 9.26 0.57
CA ALA A 637 15.98 10.54 1.22
C ALA A 637 17.45 10.64 1.64
N GLN A 638 18.02 9.58 2.22
CA GLN A 638 19.44 9.53 2.58
C GLN A 638 20.37 9.61 1.37
N VAL A 639 20.03 8.94 0.26
CA VAL A 639 20.81 9.04 -0.99
C VAL A 639 20.75 10.47 -1.54
N ILE A 640 19.57 11.09 -1.60
CA ILE A 640 19.41 12.49 -2.05
C ILE A 640 20.19 13.44 -1.14
N GLU A 641 20.14 13.25 0.18
CA GLU A 641 20.86 14.06 1.15
C GLU A 641 22.37 13.90 1.03
N SER A 642 22.87 12.67 0.83
CA SER A 642 24.30 12.41 0.57
C SER A 642 24.77 13.06 -0.73
N GLN A 643 23.97 12.99 -1.80
CA GLN A 643 24.25 13.64 -3.08
C GLN A 643 24.20 15.17 -2.98
N ALA A 644 23.30 15.72 -2.16
CA ALA A 644 23.23 17.15 -1.88
C ALA A 644 24.44 17.62 -1.05
N VAL A 645 24.90 16.82 -0.09
CA VAL A 645 26.12 17.10 0.67
C VAL A 645 27.36 16.99 -0.21
N GLU A 646 27.45 16.00 -1.08
CA GLU A 646 28.56 15.87 -2.03
C GLU A 646 28.58 17.00 -3.07
N SER A 647 27.43 17.41 -3.59
CA SER A 647 27.34 18.54 -4.52
C SER A 647 27.71 19.86 -3.83
N ARG A 648 27.29 20.07 -2.57
CA ARG A 648 27.74 21.19 -1.74
C ARG A 648 29.26 21.17 -1.54
N LYS A 649 29.85 20.05 -1.13
CA LYS A 649 31.31 19.91 -0.97
C LYS A 649 32.07 20.19 -2.28
N ARG A 650 31.56 19.71 -3.42
CA ARG A 650 32.16 20.02 -4.73
C ARG A 650 32.08 21.51 -5.06
N SER A 651 30.94 22.15 -4.79
CA SER A 651 30.78 23.59 -5.00
C SER A 651 31.63 24.43 -4.04
N GLU A 652 31.80 24.00 -2.79
CA GLU A 652 32.67 24.63 -1.80
C GLU A 652 34.14 24.52 -2.20
N LEU A 653 34.61 23.33 -2.60
CA LEU A 653 35.97 23.13 -3.11
C LEU A 653 36.24 23.96 -4.37
N GLN A 654 35.26 24.08 -5.26
CA GLN A 654 35.37 24.89 -6.46
C GLN A 654 35.41 26.39 -6.12
N TRP A 655 34.58 26.83 -5.18
CA TRP A 655 34.60 28.21 -4.69
C TRP A 655 35.91 28.54 -3.96
N GLU A 656 36.46 27.61 -3.18
CA GLU A 656 37.76 27.76 -2.53
C GLU A 656 38.89 27.87 -3.56
N ALA A 657 38.88 27.03 -4.61
CA ALA A 657 39.83 27.10 -5.71
C ALA A 657 39.74 28.44 -6.47
N ASP A 658 38.52 28.91 -6.77
CA ASP A 658 38.30 30.21 -7.43
C ASP A 658 38.74 31.38 -6.53
N ARG A 659 38.48 31.28 -5.21
CA ARG A 659 38.91 32.28 -4.23
C ARG A 659 40.43 32.34 -4.09
N GLU A 660 41.11 31.19 -4.17
CA GLU A 660 42.57 31.10 -4.14
C GLU A 660 43.19 31.65 -5.43
N SER A 661 42.59 31.36 -6.60
CA SER A 661 42.96 31.98 -7.88
C SER A 661 42.83 33.51 -7.82
N LEU A 662 41.72 34.04 -7.31
CA LEU A 662 41.52 35.48 -7.15
C LEU A 662 42.52 36.12 -6.17
N ARG A 663 42.92 35.41 -5.11
CA ARG A 663 43.99 35.87 -4.20
C ARG A 663 45.34 35.95 -4.91
N GLN A 664 45.67 34.95 -5.74
CA GLN A 664 46.89 34.96 -6.53
C GLN A 664 46.89 36.13 -7.52
N GLU A 665 45.78 36.36 -8.23
CA GLU A 665 45.62 37.50 -9.15
C GLU A 665 45.71 38.86 -8.44
N LEU A 666 45.08 39.02 -7.28
CA LEU A 666 45.18 40.24 -6.47
C LEU A 666 46.61 40.47 -5.99
N SER A 667 47.32 39.43 -5.52
CA SER A 667 48.72 39.55 -5.10
C SER A 667 49.64 39.95 -6.25
N ALA A 668 49.40 39.43 -7.46
CA ALA A 668 50.14 39.80 -8.66
C ALA A 668 49.89 41.27 -9.05
N ARG A 669 48.65 41.75 -8.94
CA ARG A 669 48.30 43.16 -9.19
C ARG A 669 48.86 44.10 -8.13
N GLU A 670 48.86 43.69 -6.86
CA GLU A 670 49.48 44.47 -5.78
C GLU A 670 51.00 44.58 -5.97
N ALA A 671 51.67 43.51 -6.41
CA ALA A 671 53.08 43.54 -6.76
C ALA A 671 53.38 44.50 -7.94
N GLN A 672 52.53 44.49 -8.98
CA GLN A 672 52.62 45.44 -10.10
C GLN A 672 52.42 46.89 -9.63
N LEU A 673 51.44 47.16 -8.78
CA LEU A 673 51.19 48.51 -8.24
C LEU A 673 52.31 48.98 -7.31
N GLN A 674 52.93 48.08 -6.54
CA GLN A 674 54.09 48.41 -5.72
C GLN A 674 55.31 48.75 -6.58
N ALA A 675 55.54 48.02 -7.67
CA ALA A 675 56.60 48.34 -8.65
C ALA A 675 56.40 49.74 -9.25
N MET A 676 55.18 50.05 -9.70
CA MET A 676 54.84 51.38 -10.22
C MET A 676 55.01 52.50 -9.17
N ARG A 677 54.65 52.24 -7.90
CA ARG A 677 54.85 53.23 -6.81
C ARG A 677 56.33 53.48 -6.54
N GLN A 678 57.17 52.45 -6.63
CA GLN A 678 58.63 52.60 -6.48
C GLN A 678 59.23 53.40 -7.64
N GLU A 679 58.74 53.21 -8.87
CA GLU A 679 59.13 54.03 -10.03
C GLU A 679 58.73 55.49 -9.87
N LEU A 680 57.51 55.77 -9.38
CA LEU A 680 57.05 57.13 -9.10
C LEU A 680 57.87 57.81 -7.99
N LEU A 681 58.20 57.09 -6.92
CA LEU A 681 59.07 57.60 -5.84
C LEU A 681 60.50 57.87 -6.34
N ALA A 682 61.02 57.05 -7.26
CA ALA A 682 62.32 57.30 -7.89
C ALA A 682 62.29 58.56 -8.77
N LEU A 683 61.20 58.77 -9.51
CA LEU A 683 60.98 59.98 -10.29
C LEU A 683 60.83 61.23 -9.41
N ASP A 684 60.13 61.14 -8.28
CA ASP A 684 59.99 62.25 -7.31
C ASP A 684 61.30 62.60 -6.59
N LEU A 685 62.19 61.64 -6.36
CA LEU A 685 63.54 61.88 -5.84
C LEU A 685 64.44 62.55 -6.90
N GLU A 686 64.27 62.21 -8.18
CA GLU A 686 64.97 62.87 -9.28
C GLU A 686 64.47 64.31 -9.52
N THR A 687 63.19 64.61 -9.30
CA THR A 687 62.66 65.98 -9.41
C THR A 687 63.08 66.84 -8.23
N ASN A 688 63.06 66.32 -6.99
CA ASN A 688 63.53 67.04 -5.80
C ASN A 688 65.03 67.36 -5.83
N THR A 689 65.87 66.48 -6.39
CA THR A 689 67.31 66.73 -6.56
C THR A 689 67.61 67.72 -7.69
N ARG A 690 66.71 67.84 -8.68
CA ARG A 690 66.77 68.88 -9.73
C ARG A 690 66.33 70.26 -9.22
N GLU A 691 65.30 70.36 -8.39
CA GLU A 691 64.86 71.64 -7.82
C GLU A 691 65.85 72.21 -6.79
N SER A 692 66.51 71.34 -6.02
CA SER A 692 67.57 71.72 -5.06
C SER A 692 68.86 72.20 -5.74
N SER A 693 69.20 71.67 -6.93
CA SER A 693 70.44 72.05 -7.65
C SER A 693 70.26 73.18 -8.68
N ALA A 694 69.04 73.45 -9.15
CA ALA A 694 68.73 74.57 -10.05
C ALA A 694 68.47 75.91 -9.31
N GLY A 695 67.94 75.87 -8.08
CA GLY A 695 67.63 77.07 -7.28
C GLY A 695 68.84 77.84 -6.71
N ALA A 696 70.04 77.24 -6.75
CA ALA A 696 71.28 77.84 -6.25
C ALA A 696 72.12 78.53 -7.34
N LYS A 697 72.07 78.05 -8.60
CA LYS A 697 72.92 78.58 -9.68
C LYS A 697 72.25 79.67 -10.53
N TYR A 698 70.93 79.81 -10.47
CA TYR A 698 70.19 80.88 -11.17
C TYR A 698 70.28 82.25 -10.46
N ARG A 699 70.67 82.26 -9.18
CA ARG A 699 70.81 83.51 -8.39
C ARG A 699 72.17 84.19 -8.54
N GLU A 700 73.14 83.56 -9.21
CA GLU A 700 74.51 84.10 -9.34
C GLU A 700 74.86 84.54 -10.77
N SER A 701 74.19 84.02 -11.81
CA SER A 701 74.42 84.43 -13.21
C SER A 701 73.59 85.65 -13.66
N LEU A 702 72.45 85.92 -13.00
CA LEU A 702 71.54 87.02 -13.34
C LEU A 702 72.12 88.42 -12.99
N ALA A 703 73.15 88.48 -12.14
CA ALA A 703 73.78 89.72 -11.70
C ALA A 703 74.94 90.22 -12.60
N ARG A 704 75.39 89.45 -13.59
CA ARG A 704 76.54 89.81 -14.46
C ARG A 704 76.20 90.03 -15.93
N GLN A 705 74.95 89.80 -16.34
CA GLN A 705 74.55 89.81 -17.76
C GLN A 705 73.48 90.85 -18.10
N GLN A 706 73.33 91.89 -17.28
CA GLN A 706 72.32 92.95 -17.47
C GLN A 706 72.83 94.27 -18.07
N GLU A 707 74.10 94.40 -18.48
CA GLU A 707 74.62 95.71 -18.94
C GLU A 707 75.02 95.84 -20.42
N GLN A 708 74.99 94.80 -21.26
CA GLN A 708 75.43 94.96 -22.67
C GLN A 708 74.52 94.35 -23.76
N GLY A 709 73.38 93.72 -23.42
CA GLY A 709 72.52 93.05 -24.39
C GLY A 709 71.29 93.83 -24.91
N LEU A 710 71.04 95.05 -24.41
CA LEU A 710 69.72 95.70 -24.53
C LEU A 710 69.46 96.51 -25.81
N GLN A 711 70.38 96.55 -26.78
CA GLN A 711 70.14 97.28 -28.04
C GLN A 711 70.16 96.41 -29.32
N VAL A 712 70.57 95.15 -29.24
CA VAL A 712 70.51 94.21 -30.38
C VAL A 712 69.37 93.18 -30.23
N PHE A 713 68.93 92.88 -29.00
CA PHE A 713 67.88 91.88 -28.73
C PHE A 713 66.48 92.31 -29.21
N ASN A 714 66.18 93.61 -29.24
CA ASN A 714 64.82 94.09 -29.57
C ASN A 714 64.46 94.03 -31.07
N ARG A 715 65.39 93.68 -31.97
CA ARG A 715 65.06 93.42 -33.39
C ARG A 715 64.99 91.93 -33.73
N ALA A 716 65.80 91.09 -33.09
CA ALA A 716 65.75 89.62 -33.28
C ALA A 716 64.63 88.95 -32.45
N SER A 717 64.24 89.53 -31.32
CA SER A 717 63.19 88.99 -30.45
C SER A 717 61.78 89.12 -31.05
N ASP A 718 61.53 90.11 -31.90
CA ASP A 718 60.20 90.31 -32.50
C ASP A 718 59.98 89.37 -33.70
N GLU A 719 61.03 89.03 -34.45
CA GLU A 719 60.98 88.03 -35.53
C GLU A 719 60.89 86.60 -34.96
N GLN A 720 61.58 86.30 -33.84
CA GLN A 720 61.43 85.01 -33.16
C GLN A 720 60.08 84.86 -32.46
N ARG A 721 59.52 85.93 -31.86
CA ARG A 721 58.18 85.87 -31.25
C ARG A 721 57.09 85.58 -32.29
N GLN A 722 57.16 86.18 -33.48
CA GLN A 722 56.20 85.88 -34.56
C GLN A 722 56.34 84.45 -35.11
N ALA A 723 57.56 83.92 -35.19
CA ALA A 723 57.79 82.53 -35.58
C ALA A 723 57.33 81.51 -34.52
N TYR A 724 57.55 81.81 -33.23
CA TYR A 724 57.07 80.97 -32.12
C TYR A 724 55.56 81.03 -31.95
N GLU A 725 54.92 82.19 -32.14
CA GLU A 725 53.46 82.31 -32.11
C GLU A 725 52.80 81.57 -33.30
N ALA A 726 53.42 81.58 -34.47
CA ALA A 726 52.95 80.79 -35.61
C ALA A 726 53.07 79.27 -35.35
N GLN A 727 54.17 78.82 -34.74
CA GLN A 727 54.33 77.41 -34.35
C GLN A 727 53.41 76.98 -33.21
N LEU A 728 53.12 77.86 -32.24
CA LEU A 728 52.16 77.60 -31.16
C LEU A 728 50.75 77.46 -31.71
N ARG A 729 50.32 78.33 -32.63
CA ARG A 729 49.01 78.20 -33.30
C ARG A 729 48.90 76.90 -34.11
N GLN A 730 49.98 76.50 -34.79
CA GLN A 730 50.02 75.25 -35.55
C GLN A 730 49.96 74.01 -34.65
N LYS A 731 50.56 74.07 -33.46
CA LYS A 731 50.48 73.01 -32.44
C LYS A 731 49.13 72.98 -31.73
N ASP A 732 48.53 74.13 -31.46
CA ASP A 732 47.19 74.22 -30.88
C ASP A 732 46.11 73.70 -31.84
N ASP A 733 46.26 73.95 -33.14
CA ASP A 733 45.37 73.37 -34.16
C ASP A 733 45.58 71.85 -34.33
N ALA A 734 46.81 71.35 -34.14
CA ALA A 734 47.09 69.91 -34.13
C ALA A 734 46.52 69.22 -32.87
N LEU A 735 46.63 69.87 -31.71
CA LEU A 735 46.04 69.40 -30.46
C LEU A 735 44.51 69.38 -30.52
N ARG A 736 43.87 70.42 -31.07
CA ARG A 736 42.41 70.43 -31.28
C ARG A 736 41.95 69.33 -32.24
N LYS A 737 42.72 69.02 -33.29
CA LYS A 737 42.43 67.90 -34.20
C LYS A 737 42.56 66.54 -33.51
N LEU A 738 43.56 66.38 -32.63
CA LEU A 738 43.72 65.16 -31.82
C LEU A 738 42.63 65.04 -30.76
N GLU A 739 42.22 66.12 -30.11
CA GLU A 739 41.09 66.13 -29.17
C GLU A 739 39.78 65.80 -29.87
N GLN A 740 39.57 66.29 -31.10
CA GLN A 740 38.41 65.91 -31.92
C GLN A 740 38.45 64.44 -32.37
N SER A 741 39.61 63.89 -32.71
CA SER A 741 39.71 62.47 -33.08
C SER A 741 39.61 61.53 -31.86
N LEU A 742 40.06 61.97 -30.69
CA LEU A 742 39.89 61.24 -29.43
C LEU A 742 38.44 61.29 -28.95
N LYS A 743 37.74 62.42 -29.12
CA LYS A 743 36.29 62.50 -28.88
C LYS A 743 35.50 61.58 -29.80
N SER A 744 35.79 61.58 -31.10
CA SER A 744 35.07 60.71 -32.04
C SER A 744 35.37 59.21 -31.81
N MET A 745 36.60 58.85 -31.42
CA MET A 745 36.92 57.49 -30.97
C MET A 745 36.22 57.12 -29.66
N GLY A 746 36.14 58.06 -28.71
CA GLY A 746 35.41 57.86 -27.45
C GLY A 746 33.91 57.63 -27.68
N GLU A 747 33.30 58.42 -28.57
CA GLU A 747 31.90 58.27 -28.97
C GLU A 747 31.66 56.94 -29.71
N SER A 748 32.57 56.55 -30.62
CA SER A 748 32.54 55.26 -31.32
C SER A 748 32.65 54.06 -30.36
N LEU A 749 33.54 54.12 -29.36
CA LEU A 749 33.71 53.06 -28.36
C LEU A 749 32.51 52.98 -27.42
N ALA A 750 31.93 54.12 -27.03
CA ALA A 750 30.70 54.15 -26.25
C ALA A 750 29.52 53.53 -27.02
N GLN A 751 29.42 53.81 -28.32
CA GLN A 751 28.42 53.19 -29.20
C GLN A 751 28.62 51.67 -29.32
N GLY A 752 29.86 51.21 -29.52
CA GLY A 752 30.17 49.78 -29.58
C GLY A 752 29.91 49.03 -28.27
N LEU A 753 30.08 49.68 -27.11
CA LEU A 753 29.73 49.10 -25.82
C LEU A 753 28.22 49.00 -25.60
N LEU A 754 27.45 50.00 -26.05
CA LEU A 754 25.98 49.96 -26.02
C LEU A 754 25.41 48.88 -26.93
N GLU A 755 25.95 48.73 -28.15
CA GLU A 755 25.54 47.66 -29.07
C GLU A 755 25.86 46.27 -28.51
N ARG A 756 27.00 46.13 -27.82
CA ARG A 756 27.39 44.86 -27.19
C ARG A 756 26.52 44.54 -25.97
N GLN A 757 26.11 45.55 -25.19
CA GLN A 757 25.13 45.38 -24.11
C GLN A 757 23.75 45.01 -24.65
N ALA A 758 23.28 45.65 -25.72
CA ALA A 758 22.01 45.32 -26.37
C ALA A 758 21.99 43.89 -26.91
N LEU A 759 23.08 43.41 -27.52
CA LEU A 759 23.20 42.02 -27.97
C LEU A 759 23.23 41.02 -26.80
N GLN A 760 23.85 41.36 -25.68
CA GLN A 760 23.84 40.52 -24.48
C GLN A 760 22.45 40.44 -23.83
N GLU A 761 21.69 41.52 -23.82
CA GLU A 761 20.31 41.51 -23.36
C GLU A 761 19.41 40.69 -24.29
N LEU A 762 19.57 40.81 -25.61
CA LEU A 762 18.82 40.04 -26.60
C LEU A 762 19.09 38.52 -26.49
N LEU A 763 20.35 38.13 -26.26
CA LEU A 763 20.72 36.73 -26.02
C LEU A 763 20.17 36.20 -24.69
N ARG A 764 20.13 37.04 -23.63
CA ARG A 764 19.53 36.67 -22.35
C ARG A 764 18.02 36.45 -22.49
N THR A 765 17.32 37.33 -23.20
CA THR A 765 15.87 37.18 -23.41
C THR A 765 15.55 35.92 -24.22
N GLN A 766 16.30 35.65 -25.29
CA GLN A 766 16.13 34.43 -26.10
C GLN A 766 16.39 33.16 -25.30
N LEU A 767 17.47 33.10 -24.51
CA LEU A 767 17.75 31.94 -23.66
C LEU A 767 16.68 31.74 -22.57
N THR A 768 16.12 32.83 -22.02
CA THR A 768 15.02 32.70 -21.04
C THR A 768 13.72 32.21 -21.69
N GLU A 769 13.42 32.60 -22.92
CA GLU A 769 12.24 32.13 -23.66
C GLU A 769 12.36 30.65 -24.07
N GLU A 770 13.54 30.23 -24.52
CA GLU A 770 13.85 28.81 -24.82
C GLU A 770 13.79 27.95 -23.55
N PHE A 771 14.31 28.44 -22.43
CA PHE A 771 14.25 27.71 -21.17
C PHE A 771 12.82 27.60 -20.62
N GLN A 772 12.03 28.68 -20.72
CA GLN A 772 10.62 28.67 -20.31
C GLN A 772 9.75 27.77 -21.21
N SER A 773 10.03 27.72 -22.52
CA SER A 773 9.33 26.82 -23.44
C SER A 773 9.68 25.36 -23.19
N ALA A 774 10.95 25.04 -22.89
CA ALA A 774 11.37 23.69 -22.48
C ALA A 774 10.72 23.25 -21.15
N LEU A 775 10.60 24.15 -20.17
CA LEU A 775 9.89 23.87 -18.91
C LEU A 775 8.39 23.65 -19.12
N LYS A 776 7.74 24.43 -19.98
CA LYS A 776 6.33 24.23 -20.35
C LYS A 776 6.10 22.88 -21.05
N LEU A 777 7.00 22.49 -21.95
CA LEU A 777 6.93 21.20 -22.64
C LEU A 777 7.06 20.04 -21.63
N ARG A 778 8.02 20.13 -20.71
CA ARG A 778 8.24 19.12 -19.67
C ARG A 778 7.06 19.01 -18.69
N ALA A 779 6.48 20.14 -18.29
CA ALA A 779 5.27 20.16 -17.47
C ALA A 779 4.06 19.54 -18.20
N GLN A 780 3.91 19.78 -19.51
CA GLN A 780 2.86 19.15 -20.32
C GLN A 780 3.07 17.63 -20.46
N GLU A 781 4.31 17.16 -20.61
CA GLU A 781 4.63 15.72 -20.62
C GLU A 781 4.33 15.07 -19.27
N GLU A 782 4.68 15.70 -18.15
CA GLU A 782 4.36 15.20 -16.81
C GLU A 782 2.85 15.16 -16.55
N VAL A 783 2.11 16.22 -16.91
CA VAL A 783 0.64 16.24 -16.82
C VAL A 783 0.02 15.13 -17.68
N SER A 784 0.54 14.89 -18.89
CA SER A 784 0.06 13.80 -19.76
C SER A 784 0.35 12.42 -19.17
N ARG A 785 1.52 12.23 -18.55
CA ARG A 785 1.86 10.98 -17.85
C ARG A 785 0.99 10.75 -16.63
N LEU A 786 0.74 11.79 -15.83
CA LEU A 786 -0.14 11.71 -14.67
C LEU A 786 -1.58 11.39 -15.08
N ARG A 787 -2.10 12.01 -16.15
CA ARG A 787 -3.42 11.65 -16.71
C ARG A 787 -3.47 10.19 -17.15
N ALA A 788 -2.48 9.71 -17.90
CA ALA A 788 -2.43 8.30 -18.30
C ALA A 788 -2.33 7.34 -17.11
N ALA A 789 -1.67 7.73 -16.01
CA ALA A 789 -1.64 6.94 -14.78
C ALA A 789 -3.00 6.94 -14.06
N THR A 790 -3.68 8.08 -14.01
CA THR A 790 -5.04 8.20 -13.46
C THR A 790 -6.03 7.36 -14.26
N ASP A 791 -5.99 7.43 -15.59
CA ASP A 791 -6.88 6.65 -16.47
C ASP A 791 -6.67 5.13 -16.29
N ARG A 792 -5.42 4.69 -16.10
CA ARG A 792 -5.10 3.29 -15.77
C ARG A 792 -5.68 2.89 -14.42
N TRP A 793 -5.52 3.73 -13.40
CA TRP A 793 -6.06 3.47 -12.08
C TRP A 793 -7.60 3.45 -12.08
N GLU A 794 -8.25 4.33 -12.84
CA GLU A 794 -9.72 4.33 -12.99
C GLU A 794 -10.21 3.09 -13.73
N SER A 795 -9.49 2.63 -14.77
CA SER A 795 -9.76 1.38 -15.47
C SER A 795 -9.62 0.16 -14.55
N GLU A 796 -8.52 0.07 -13.79
CA GLU A 796 -8.31 -0.99 -12.79
C GLU A 796 -9.40 -0.96 -11.73
N ARG A 797 -9.75 0.23 -11.22
CA ARG A 797 -10.84 0.39 -10.26
C ARG A 797 -12.17 -0.09 -10.85
N ALA A 798 -12.49 0.24 -12.09
CA ALA A 798 -13.70 -0.23 -12.76
C ALA A 798 -13.72 -1.77 -12.88
N GLN A 799 -12.59 -2.39 -13.24
CA GLN A 799 -12.44 -3.85 -13.29
C GLN A 799 -12.66 -4.48 -11.90
N TRP A 800 -12.08 -3.93 -10.85
CA TRP A 800 -12.29 -4.40 -9.48
C TRP A 800 -13.74 -4.26 -9.03
N THR A 801 -14.41 -3.16 -9.40
CA THR A 801 -15.82 -2.94 -9.07
C THR A 801 -16.71 -3.95 -9.80
N GLN A 802 -16.38 -4.29 -11.05
CA GLN A 802 -17.08 -5.30 -11.83
C GLN A 802 -16.85 -6.71 -11.26
N LEU A 803 -15.62 -7.05 -10.84
CA LEU A 803 -15.33 -8.32 -10.17
C LEU A 803 -16.07 -8.45 -8.84
N LEU A 804 -16.13 -7.38 -8.04
CA LEU A 804 -16.92 -7.34 -6.80
C LEU A 804 -18.40 -7.58 -7.07
N SER A 805 -18.98 -6.87 -8.04
CA SER A 805 -20.38 -7.06 -8.46
C SER A 805 -20.67 -8.49 -8.92
N ASN A 806 -19.77 -9.08 -9.72
CA ASN A 806 -19.92 -10.49 -10.14
C ASN A 806 -19.87 -11.45 -8.95
N LYS A 807 -18.97 -11.22 -7.97
CA LYS A 807 -18.88 -12.05 -6.76
C LYS A 807 -20.08 -11.87 -5.83
N GLU A 808 -20.64 -10.67 -5.74
CA GLU A 808 -21.90 -10.44 -5.02
C GLU A 808 -23.07 -11.18 -5.67
N ALA A 809 -23.17 -11.15 -7.01
CA ALA A 809 -24.18 -11.91 -7.74
C ALA A 809 -24.02 -13.44 -7.57
N GLU A 810 -22.79 -13.96 -7.59
CA GLU A 810 -22.51 -15.37 -7.29
C GLU A 810 -22.95 -15.74 -5.86
N LEU A 811 -22.67 -14.89 -4.87
CA LEU A 811 -23.10 -15.09 -3.49
C LEU A 811 -24.62 -15.06 -3.34
N GLU A 812 -25.32 -14.17 -4.07
CA GLU A 812 -26.78 -14.16 -4.10
C GLU A 812 -27.35 -15.43 -4.74
N GLN A 813 -26.76 -15.93 -5.83
CA GLN A 813 -27.15 -17.20 -6.42
C GLN A 813 -26.95 -18.38 -5.46
N LEU A 814 -25.83 -18.42 -4.74
CA LEU A 814 -25.57 -19.45 -3.73
C LEU A 814 -26.57 -19.35 -2.56
N ARG A 815 -26.91 -18.14 -2.11
CA ARG A 815 -27.96 -17.93 -1.09
C ARG A 815 -29.33 -18.39 -1.58
N ALA A 816 -29.70 -18.08 -2.82
CA ALA A 816 -30.95 -18.53 -3.41
C ALA A 816 -31.03 -20.06 -3.53
N ARG A 817 -29.92 -20.71 -3.94
CA ARG A 817 -29.82 -22.17 -3.97
C ARG A 817 -29.98 -22.78 -2.57
N ALA A 818 -29.24 -22.29 -1.59
CA ALA A 818 -29.35 -22.76 -0.20
C ALA A 818 -30.76 -22.56 0.38
N GLN A 819 -31.43 -21.43 0.06
CA GLN A 819 -32.82 -21.21 0.44
C GLN A 819 -33.77 -22.21 -0.25
N SER A 820 -33.56 -22.49 -1.54
CA SER A 820 -34.38 -23.46 -2.27
C SER A 820 -34.21 -24.88 -1.73
N GLU A 821 -32.99 -25.27 -1.35
CA GLU A 821 -32.69 -26.55 -0.69
C GLU A 821 -33.34 -26.62 0.70
N LEU A 822 -33.28 -25.55 1.48
CA LEU A 822 -33.97 -25.46 2.78
C LEU A 822 -35.48 -25.63 2.62
N HIS A 823 -36.09 -25.01 1.60
CA HIS A 823 -37.51 -25.15 1.30
C HIS A 823 -37.85 -26.58 0.85
N ALA A 824 -37.00 -27.21 0.04
CA ALA A 824 -37.16 -28.60 -0.37
C ALA A 824 -37.07 -29.55 0.84
N MET A 825 -36.11 -29.36 1.74
CA MET A 825 -35.99 -30.14 2.98
C MET A 825 -37.20 -29.95 3.89
N LYS A 826 -37.70 -28.71 4.05
CA LYS A 826 -38.93 -28.45 4.79
C LYS A 826 -40.12 -29.18 4.17
N ALA A 827 -40.24 -29.21 2.85
CA ALA A 827 -41.32 -29.91 2.16
C ALA A 827 -41.25 -31.44 2.32
N VAL A 828 -40.04 -32.01 2.31
CA VAL A 828 -39.83 -33.43 2.62
C VAL A 828 -40.22 -33.72 4.06
N TRP A 829 -39.76 -32.90 5.01
CA TRP A 829 -40.09 -33.08 6.43
C TRP A 829 -41.60 -32.94 6.71
N THR A 830 -42.30 -32.02 6.05
CA THR A 830 -43.76 -31.90 6.19
C THR A 830 -44.47 -33.14 5.66
N ARG A 831 -44.02 -33.72 4.53
CA ARG A 831 -44.60 -34.97 3.99
C ARG A 831 -44.34 -36.15 4.91
N GLU A 832 -43.11 -36.33 5.40
CA GLU A 832 -42.79 -37.40 6.35
C GLU A 832 -43.63 -37.28 7.63
N ARG A 833 -43.82 -36.05 8.12
CA ARG A 833 -44.70 -35.79 9.27
C ARG A 833 -46.16 -36.14 8.97
N GLU A 834 -46.68 -35.77 7.81
CA GLU A 834 -48.04 -36.12 7.38
C GLU A 834 -48.22 -37.63 7.27
N GLU A 835 -47.26 -38.36 6.68
CA GLU A 835 -47.30 -39.83 6.60
C GLU A 835 -47.25 -40.49 7.98
N ILE A 836 -46.48 -39.96 8.92
CA ILE A 836 -46.43 -40.46 10.30
C ILE A 836 -47.79 -40.23 10.99
N VAL A 837 -48.39 -39.05 10.80
CA VAL A 837 -49.71 -38.74 11.36
C VAL A 837 -50.78 -39.65 10.75
N GLU A 838 -50.76 -39.88 9.44
CA GLU A 838 -51.71 -40.76 8.75
C GLU A 838 -51.59 -42.21 9.24
N LYS A 839 -50.37 -42.75 9.37
CA LYS A 839 -50.13 -44.08 9.96
C LYS A 839 -50.65 -44.17 11.40
N PHE A 840 -50.48 -43.10 12.17
CA PHE A 840 -50.97 -43.04 13.54
C PHE A 840 -52.51 -43.02 13.60
N GLU A 841 -53.16 -42.26 12.71
CA GLU A 841 -54.61 -42.24 12.59
C GLU A 841 -55.17 -43.60 12.14
N GLU A 842 -54.52 -44.27 11.19
CA GLU A 842 -54.91 -45.62 10.77
C GLU A 842 -54.79 -46.65 11.89
N GLU A 843 -53.69 -46.65 12.64
CA GLU A 843 -53.53 -47.49 13.82
C GLU A 843 -54.58 -47.18 14.89
N TYR A 844 -54.89 -45.91 15.11
CA TYR A 844 -55.92 -45.48 16.04
C TYR A 844 -57.30 -46.00 15.60
N ARG A 845 -57.66 -45.87 14.32
CA ARG A 845 -58.91 -46.40 13.76
C ARG A 845 -58.99 -47.93 13.88
N ARG A 846 -57.90 -48.65 13.62
CA ARG A 846 -57.85 -50.12 13.82
C ARG A 846 -58.06 -50.52 15.28
N LYS A 847 -57.42 -49.81 16.21
CA LYS A 847 -57.63 -50.01 17.66
C LYS A 847 -59.06 -49.67 18.09
N GLN A 848 -59.68 -48.67 17.47
CA GLN A 848 -61.07 -48.32 17.72
C GLN A 848 -62.03 -49.38 17.17
N SER A 849 -61.78 -49.93 15.98
CA SER A 849 -62.58 -51.04 15.40
C SER A 849 -62.51 -52.28 16.28
N THR A 850 -61.31 -52.69 16.68
CA THR A 850 -61.13 -53.87 17.56
C THR A 850 -61.79 -53.69 18.93
N LEU A 851 -61.80 -52.47 19.48
CA LEU A 851 -62.57 -52.18 20.69
C LEU A 851 -64.08 -52.26 20.47
N LEU A 852 -64.59 -51.78 19.34
CA LEU A 852 -66.01 -51.88 18.99
C LEU A 852 -66.42 -53.34 18.80
N GLU A 853 -65.61 -54.15 18.11
CA GLU A 853 -65.82 -55.60 17.95
C GLU A 853 -65.83 -56.32 19.31
N ALA A 854 -64.89 -55.99 20.21
CA ALA A 854 -64.86 -56.55 21.55
C ALA A 854 -66.11 -56.16 22.36
N CYS A 855 -66.58 -54.90 22.25
CA CYS A 855 -67.83 -54.45 22.86
C CYS A 855 -69.06 -55.18 22.30
N GLU A 856 -69.11 -55.44 20.99
CA GLU A 856 -70.19 -56.20 20.37
C GLU A 856 -70.19 -57.66 20.81
N GLN A 857 -69.02 -58.31 20.90
CA GLN A 857 -68.89 -59.66 21.45
C GLN A 857 -69.39 -59.72 22.90
N TYR A 858 -69.00 -58.76 23.73
CA TYR A 858 -69.45 -58.69 25.13
C TYR A 858 -70.96 -58.49 25.24
N ARG A 859 -71.54 -57.68 24.35
CA ARG A 859 -73.01 -57.51 24.26
C ARG A 859 -73.70 -58.82 23.85
N GLN A 860 -73.16 -59.54 22.87
CA GLN A 860 -73.71 -60.84 22.46
C GLN A 860 -73.62 -61.88 23.59
N GLU A 861 -72.54 -61.90 24.37
CA GLU A 861 -72.41 -62.75 25.54
C GLU A 861 -73.43 -62.41 26.64
N LEU A 862 -73.68 -61.12 26.88
CA LEU A 862 -74.71 -60.66 27.81
C LEU A 862 -76.11 -61.07 27.35
N GLU A 863 -76.45 -60.87 26.08
CA GLU A 863 -77.73 -61.31 25.50
C GLU A 863 -77.88 -62.83 25.57
N ALA A 864 -76.81 -63.60 25.36
CA ALA A 864 -76.82 -65.05 25.51
C ALA A 864 -77.05 -65.49 26.97
N ARG A 865 -76.45 -64.78 27.94
CA ARG A 865 -76.67 -65.00 29.37
C ARG A 865 -78.08 -64.63 29.80
N GLU A 866 -78.63 -63.52 29.32
CA GLU A 866 -80.02 -63.13 29.56
C GLU A 866 -80.99 -64.18 29.01
N ARG A 867 -80.81 -64.66 27.77
CA ARG A 867 -81.61 -65.76 27.22
C ARG A 867 -81.47 -67.05 28.01
N ALA A 868 -80.29 -67.36 28.53
CA ALA A 868 -80.07 -68.53 29.40
C ALA A 868 -80.78 -68.39 30.76
N LEU A 869 -80.86 -67.17 31.31
CA LEU A 869 -81.60 -66.86 32.54
C LEU A 869 -83.12 -66.92 32.30
N GLU A 870 -83.63 -66.32 31.22
CA GLU A 870 -85.04 -66.45 30.82
C GLU A 870 -85.45 -67.91 30.58
N GLY A 871 -84.53 -68.72 30.02
CA GLY A 871 -84.72 -70.16 29.86
C GLY A 871 -84.73 -70.94 31.18
N ARG A 872 -84.09 -70.44 32.23
CA ARG A 872 -84.14 -71.02 33.59
C ARG A 872 -85.39 -70.59 34.34
N GLU A 873 -85.84 -69.34 34.19
CA GLU A 873 -87.09 -68.86 34.78
C GLU A 873 -88.31 -69.59 34.21
N LYS A 874 -88.32 -69.88 32.90
CA LYS A 874 -89.37 -70.72 32.27
C LYS A 874 -89.32 -72.21 32.66
N LYS A 875 -88.25 -72.68 33.30
CA LYS A 875 -88.14 -74.06 33.82
C LYS A 875 -88.48 -74.18 35.30
N HIS A 876 -88.64 -73.06 36.01
CA HIS A 876 -88.91 -73.00 37.45
C HIS A 876 -90.18 -72.23 37.83
N GLY A 877 -90.95 -71.73 36.86
CA GLY A 877 -92.38 -71.47 37.00
C GLY A 877 -93.18 -72.57 36.31
#